data_AF-A0A223VJ04-F1
#
_entry.id   AF-A0A223VJ04-F1
#
_cell.length_a   1.000
_cell.length_b   1.000
_cell.length_c   1.000
_cell.angle_alpha   90.00
_cell.angle_beta   90.00
_cell.angle_gamma   90.00
#
_symmetry.space_group_name_H-M   'P 1'
#
loop_
_entity.id
_entity.type
_entity.pdbx_description
1 polymer ?
#
loop_
_entity_poly.entity_id
_entity_poly.type
_entity_poly.pdbx_seq_one_letter_code
_entity_poly.pdbx_strand_id
1 'polypeptide(L)'
;MSTLPHITRHTFAFCFPGQGNDPCGALADLHQHAEELRTSIDAILALIEHEAAQHEPGLQPGLVTQVLLTHQHALPLPSGVTQLALYGAAVVLNQLLHDAGVRPALIVAQSFGEIAARVCAGVLSIEQGVRAVCALNAAYRSEEGRGGMLLVNLSPEMTQALLDRWPELKLELGSVNAPEQCIISGKMDALHALLERYGDSTPPLRWVSIAYASHYSAHRHVAELMNALLQPLEQQPFRIPIYSTVLEGCYQQGDDLHKLFTLGVTDPTDLPKTLAALPLDKCCVFIDMGVNRGMSMCILKSLRDAKTYTPLAAPPNELRQLLADSHTLDTLRQLVNGPVTAQAHAHMAHTFNDPELHPQTNLTFHDGHRQTYRRLQHLLKQLPDGIHGFKQPEWLMALATHAAINDPSLFMGCVIQQGLCIGTLLAFEQDHPHAARWRRELEKGESLGVYALTEIGRSNSHMGPCLEAVFDTDTRTFVLNTPNNAALKFANVGINDLNKLGVVFAELKVQDQRCGVFAFVLPLSDTQGPCPGIEMSSPAEIRAVPLDYGLLRFNQVRVSFDAWLCDGANIDQSNRFQDPLGSTDRRLIRSLFAPKNVWAMVGTGLSSVMLACATLALTHANRRTTQARIGNGTGLLDFRTQRRALFGCLATAYVMKCFANDSARLWIEGTATQASLQTTGTGDVTWTPWAAISQTLALTKALCAPAAEAVATECRLRCGVAGALNLNRFADYEGMAKIYQDAGGNNRMILLDAAKVLIGQPLTEPAHPDPHANLDDVDYGLSMVRTLEYRLLMEVAHHVAAHRAQGEDDMQVWNSKLMVVARAGEVHAQRLAIESALKAGNSLPPGLAKDLVSALYDLYVLDYLNKHAAWFLSEGFMDGKRYRALEEHLNQRSDFLATHVTLLIEAFGQGDATRAAIASAETYPDALAAKLRWVQG
;
A
#
# COMPACT_ATOMS: atom_id res chain seq x y z
N MET A 1 10.22 -0.80 26.77
CA MET A 1 9.67 -0.89 25.41
C MET A 1 10.78 -1.35 24.50
N SER A 2 10.55 -2.39 23.69
CA SER A 2 11.54 -2.84 22.70
C SER A 2 11.97 -1.66 21.81
N THR A 3 13.28 -1.49 21.64
CA THR A 3 13.92 -0.44 20.83
C THR A 3 14.11 -0.88 19.38
N LEU A 4 13.35 -1.87 18.93
CA LEU A 4 13.41 -2.38 17.58
C LEU A 4 13.05 -1.28 16.56
N PRO A 5 13.84 -1.10 15.49
CA PRO A 5 13.50 -0.17 14.43
C PRO A 5 12.21 -0.60 13.71
N HIS A 6 11.34 0.37 13.41
CA HIS A 6 10.18 0.18 12.55
C HIS A 6 10.60 0.23 11.08
N ILE A 7 10.45 -0.89 10.38
CA ILE A 7 10.93 -1.11 8.99
C ILE A 7 10.35 -0.09 8.00
N THR A 8 9.13 0.38 8.22
CA THR A 8 8.41 1.24 7.26
C THR A 8 8.44 2.72 7.60
N ARG A 9 8.80 3.07 8.85
CA ARG A 9 8.77 4.46 9.35
C ARG A 9 10.15 5.08 9.48
N HIS A 10 11.19 4.25 9.54
CA HIS A 10 12.54 4.70 9.69
C HIS A 10 13.29 4.61 8.37
N THR A 11 14.04 5.66 8.08
CA THR A 11 15.09 5.63 7.07
C THR A 11 16.31 4.96 7.68
N PHE A 12 16.97 4.04 6.98
CA PHE A 12 18.12 3.33 7.54
C PHE A 12 19.44 3.89 7.02
N ALA A 13 20.39 4.09 7.93
CA ALA A 13 21.80 4.34 7.59
C ALA A 13 22.63 3.15 8.04
N PHE A 14 23.16 2.36 7.10
CA PHE A 14 23.99 1.21 7.44
C PHE A 14 25.41 1.70 7.73
N CYS A 15 25.91 1.35 8.90
CA CYS A 15 27.15 1.86 9.47
C CYS A 15 28.16 0.73 9.55
N PHE A 16 29.17 0.71 8.67
CA PHE A 16 30.19 -0.32 8.62
C PHE A 16 31.44 0.14 9.38
N PRO A 17 31.74 -0.45 10.57
CA PRO A 17 32.89 -0.04 11.36
C PRO A 17 34.21 -0.49 10.76
N GLY A 18 35.29 0.12 11.26
CA GLY A 18 36.65 -0.35 11.03
C GLY A 18 36.96 -1.68 11.73
N GLN A 19 38.23 -2.07 11.70
CA GLN A 19 38.74 -3.28 12.33
C GLN A 19 39.21 -3.03 13.77
N GLY A 20 39.40 -4.10 14.55
CA GLY A 20 39.85 -4.04 15.94
C GLY A 20 38.88 -4.65 16.96
N ASN A 21 37.75 -5.17 16.48
CA ASN A 21 36.79 -5.92 17.28
C ASN A 21 37.10 -7.42 17.22
N ASP A 22 36.77 -8.12 18.30
CA ASP A 22 36.81 -9.59 18.37
C ASP A 22 35.64 -10.19 17.56
N PRO A 23 35.89 -10.95 16.48
CA PRO A 23 34.84 -11.56 15.68
C PRO A 23 34.34 -12.91 16.25
N CYS A 24 34.96 -13.45 17.31
CA CYS A 24 34.68 -14.79 17.80
C CYS A 24 33.23 -14.94 18.30
N GLY A 25 32.48 -15.83 17.64
CA GLY A 25 31.09 -16.14 17.93
C GLY A 25 30.10 -15.04 17.54
N ALA A 26 30.47 -14.08 16.69
CA ALA A 26 29.60 -12.98 16.28
C ALA A 26 28.27 -13.42 15.64
N LEU A 27 28.21 -14.64 15.09
CA LEU A 27 27.00 -15.24 14.52
C LEU A 27 26.52 -16.48 15.30
N ALA A 28 27.23 -16.88 16.36
CA ALA A 28 26.96 -18.12 17.10
C ALA A 28 25.54 -18.17 17.66
N ASP A 29 25.14 -17.13 18.39
CA ASP A 29 23.82 -17.08 19.02
C ASP A 29 22.68 -17.02 17.99
N LEU A 30 22.88 -16.29 16.87
CA LEU A 30 21.91 -16.19 15.79
C LEU A 30 21.76 -17.56 15.09
N HIS A 31 22.87 -18.18 14.75
CA HIS A 31 22.89 -19.51 14.13
C HIS A 31 22.30 -20.57 15.06
N GLN A 32 22.53 -20.50 16.38
CA GLN A 32 21.97 -21.46 17.33
C GLN A 32 20.46 -21.29 17.55
N HIS A 33 19.95 -20.07 17.64
CA HIS A 33 18.58 -19.81 18.11
C HIS A 33 17.57 -19.41 17.03
N ALA A 34 18.01 -19.15 15.78
CA ALA A 34 17.14 -18.83 14.65
C ALA A 34 17.33 -19.86 13.52
N GLU A 35 16.64 -21.00 13.63
CA GLU A 35 16.80 -22.13 12.71
C GLU A 35 16.47 -21.77 11.27
N GLU A 36 15.48 -20.90 11.06
CA GLU A 36 15.06 -20.41 9.76
C GLU A 36 16.12 -19.56 9.04
N LEU A 37 17.13 -19.05 9.75
CA LEU A 37 18.21 -18.23 9.18
C LEU A 37 19.47 -19.04 8.88
N ARG A 38 19.62 -20.25 9.44
CA ARG A 38 20.84 -21.07 9.34
C ARG A 38 21.25 -21.31 7.89
N THR A 39 20.31 -21.72 7.04
CA THR A 39 20.60 -22.01 5.63
C THR A 39 21.16 -20.81 4.88
N SER A 40 20.64 -19.61 5.12
CA SER A 40 21.16 -18.38 4.51
C SER A 40 22.54 -18.02 5.05
N ILE A 41 22.75 -18.15 6.36
CA ILE A 41 24.06 -17.92 7.01
C ILE A 41 25.11 -18.88 6.42
N ASP A 42 24.81 -20.18 6.40
CA ASP A 42 25.72 -21.22 5.92
C ASP A 42 26.09 -21.03 4.45
N ALA A 43 25.12 -20.68 3.60
CA ALA A 43 25.36 -20.46 2.17
C ALA A 43 26.35 -19.31 1.92
N ILE A 44 26.21 -18.20 2.66
CA ILE A 44 27.09 -17.03 2.53
C ILE A 44 28.47 -17.33 3.11
N LEU A 45 28.54 -17.98 4.28
CA LEU A 45 29.83 -18.35 4.89
C LEU A 45 30.60 -19.36 4.02
N ALA A 46 29.91 -20.33 3.42
CA ALA A 46 30.51 -21.28 2.48
C ALA A 46 31.09 -20.58 1.25
N LEU A 47 30.40 -19.57 0.70
CA LEU A 47 30.90 -18.75 -0.39
C LEU A 47 32.17 -17.99 0.02
N ILE A 48 32.17 -17.38 1.21
CA ILE A 48 33.31 -16.63 1.73
C ILE A 48 34.52 -17.55 1.97
N GLU A 49 34.31 -18.71 2.57
CA GLU A 49 35.36 -19.72 2.78
C GLU A 49 35.96 -20.21 1.48
N HIS A 50 35.11 -20.51 0.49
CA HIS A 50 35.55 -21.01 -0.80
C HIS A 50 36.48 -20.02 -1.50
N GLU A 51 36.09 -18.74 -1.52
CA GLU A 51 36.87 -17.69 -2.15
C GLU A 51 38.14 -17.36 -1.34
N ALA A 52 38.03 -17.30 -0.01
CA ALA A 52 39.17 -17.01 0.86
C ALA A 52 40.27 -18.08 0.78
N ALA A 53 39.89 -19.36 0.67
CA ALA A 53 40.83 -20.47 0.52
C ALA A 53 41.70 -20.38 -0.74
N GLN A 54 41.24 -19.68 -1.78
CA GLN A 54 41.99 -19.48 -3.03
C GLN A 54 42.97 -18.30 -2.96
N HIS A 55 42.72 -17.34 -2.06
CA HIS A 55 43.37 -16.03 -2.09
C HIS A 55 44.12 -15.65 -0.81
N GLU A 56 43.78 -16.22 0.35
CA GLU A 56 44.47 -15.98 1.62
C GLU A 56 45.45 -17.13 1.94
N PRO A 57 46.77 -16.89 1.87
CA PRO A 57 47.77 -17.93 2.11
C PRO A 57 47.72 -18.50 3.53
N GLY A 58 47.67 -19.84 3.63
CA GLY A 58 47.73 -20.54 4.91
C GLY A 58 46.42 -20.55 5.69
N LEU A 59 45.31 -20.09 5.09
CA LEU A 59 43.98 -20.21 5.69
C LEU A 59 43.57 -21.69 5.75
N GLN A 60 43.23 -22.18 6.94
CA GLN A 60 42.68 -23.53 7.09
C GLN A 60 41.19 -23.53 6.66
N PRO A 61 40.76 -24.51 5.84
CA PRO A 61 39.37 -24.59 5.42
C PRO A 61 38.39 -24.62 6.60
N GLY A 62 37.38 -23.76 6.56
CA GLY A 62 36.33 -23.70 7.58
C GLY A 62 36.69 -22.88 8.82
N LEU A 63 37.89 -22.29 8.90
CA LEU A 63 38.33 -21.54 10.08
C LEU A 63 37.54 -20.23 10.26
N VAL A 64 37.21 -19.50 9.18
CA VAL A 64 36.41 -18.26 9.28
C VAL A 64 35.02 -18.56 9.81
N THR A 65 34.41 -19.65 9.32
CA THR A 65 33.11 -20.15 9.77
C THR A 65 33.16 -20.58 11.23
N GLN A 66 34.19 -21.35 11.63
CA GLN A 66 34.37 -21.74 13.03
C GLN A 66 34.56 -20.54 13.96
N VAL A 67 35.32 -19.53 13.54
CA VAL A 67 35.50 -18.28 14.29
C VAL A 67 34.18 -17.57 14.48
N LEU A 68 33.36 -17.44 13.44
CA LEU A 68 32.08 -16.72 13.53
C LEU A 68 30.99 -17.46 14.30
N LEU A 69 31.02 -18.80 14.30
CA LEU A 69 29.99 -19.64 14.91
C LEU A 69 30.35 -20.16 16.31
N THR A 70 31.55 -19.85 16.83
CA THR A 70 31.97 -20.31 18.16
C THR A 70 32.76 -19.25 18.92
N HIS A 71 32.59 -19.19 20.24
CA HIS A 71 33.37 -18.31 21.13
C HIS A 71 34.70 -18.95 21.60
N GLN A 72 35.02 -20.17 21.16
CA GLN A 72 36.08 -20.99 21.74
C GLN A 72 37.44 -20.85 21.03
N HIS A 73 37.80 -19.63 20.63
CA HIS A 73 39.09 -19.35 19.98
C HIS A 73 39.98 -18.49 20.87
N ALA A 74 41.28 -18.79 20.89
CA ALA A 74 42.27 -17.97 21.58
C ALA A 74 42.74 -16.84 20.65
N LEU A 75 42.81 -15.62 21.18
CA LEU A 75 43.40 -14.47 20.49
C LEU A 75 44.92 -14.41 20.72
N PRO A 76 45.72 -13.91 19.75
CA PRO A 76 45.31 -13.42 18.43
C PRO A 76 45.02 -14.57 17.45
N LEU A 77 44.05 -14.34 16.55
CA LEU A 77 43.77 -15.25 15.43
C LEU A 77 44.92 -15.24 14.40
N PRO A 78 45.04 -16.27 13.55
CA PRO A 78 46.00 -16.26 12.44
C PRO A 78 45.82 -15.04 11.53
N SER A 79 46.91 -14.61 10.89
CA SER A 79 46.92 -13.48 9.95
C SER A 79 45.79 -13.61 8.93
N GLY A 80 45.09 -12.49 8.68
CA GLY A 80 43.98 -12.38 7.73
C GLY A 80 42.62 -12.95 8.19
N VAL A 81 42.58 -13.86 9.18
CA VAL A 81 41.33 -14.50 9.64
C VAL A 81 40.39 -13.49 10.29
N THR A 82 40.92 -12.56 11.10
CA THR A 82 40.11 -11.53 11.77
C THR A 82 39.36 -10.66 10.76
N GLN A 83 40.06 -10.19 9.72
CA GLN A 83 39.48 -9.35 8.67
C GLN A 83 38.41 -10.12 7.89
N LEU A 84 38.69 -11.36 7.49
CA LEU A 84 37.74 -12.21 6.78
C LEU A 84 36.48 -12.49 7.63
N ALA A 85 36.64 -12.72 8.93
CA ALA A 85 35.52 -12.95 9.85
C ALA A 85 34.68 -11.67 10.03
N LEU A 86 35.29 -10.51 10.28
CA LEU A 86 34.58 -9.24 10.41
C LEU A 86 33.80 -8.88 9.13
N TYR A 87 34.42 -9.08 7.96
CA TYR A 87 33.77 -8.94 6.66
C TYR A 87 32.59 -9.91 6.52
N GLY A 88 32.78 -11.18 6.86
CA GLY A 88 31.75 -12.20 6.76
C GLY A 88 30.54 -11.92 7.65
N ALA A 89 30.75 -11.50 8.90
CA ALA A 89 29.67 -11.10 9.78
C ALA A 89 28.84 -9.93 9.19
N ALA A 90 29.52 -8.90 8.68
CA ALA A 90 28.86 -7.74 8.09
C ALA A 90 28.08 -8.09 6.81
N VAL A 91 28.61 -8.96 5.95
CA VAL A 91 27.95 -9.40 4.72
C VAL A 91 26.77 -10.33 5.00
N VAL A 92 26.90 -11.26 5.94
CA VAL A 92 25.78 -12.10 6.39
C VAL A 92 24.66 -11.23 6.93
N LEU A 93 24.96 -10.30 7.85
CA LEU A 93 23.96 -9.39 8.40
C LEU A 93 23.32 -8.53 7.30
N ASN A 94 24.12 -8.00 6.37
CA ASN A 94 23.63 -7.23 5.23
C ASN A 94 22.63 -8.03 4.41
N GLN A 95 22.94 -9.29 4.08
CA GLN A 95 22.05 -10.14 3.30
C GLN A 95 20.77 -10.47 4.07
N LEU A 96 20.85 -10.79 5.37
CA LEU A 96 19.65 -11.08 6.18
C LEU A 96 18.71 -9.87 6.28
N LEU A 97 19.26 -8.68 6.53
CA LEU A 97 18.49 -7.43 6.52
C LEU A 97 17.90 -7.17 5.12
N HIS A 98 18.68 -7.43 4.07
CA HIS A 98 18.20 -7.31 2.70
C HIS A 98 17.05 -8.29 2.40
N ASP A 99 17.17 -9.57 2.75
CA ASP A 99 16.12 -10.55 2.48
C ASP A 99 14.81 -10.21 3.20
N ALA A 100 14.91 -9.52 4.34
CA ALA A 100 13.77 -8.97 5.07
C ALA A 100 13.40 -7.53 4.68
N GLY A 101 13.74 -7.04 3.48
CA GLY A 101 13.26 -5.72 3.01
C GLY A 101 13.86 -4.50 3.71
N VAL A 102 14.75 -4.66 4.70
CA VAL A 102 15.45 -3.55 5.36
C VAL A 102 16.58 -3.08 4.44
N ARG A 103 16.45 -1.87 3.89
CA ARG A 103 17.41 -1.28 2.94
C ARG A 103 17.95 0.04 3.48
N PRO A 104 19.26 0.31 3.37
CA PRO A 104 19.79 1.62 3.70
C PRO A 104 19.43 2.64 2.62
N ALA A 105 19.09 3.87 3.04
CA ALA A 105 19.05 5.02 2.15
C ALA A 105 20.45 5.60 1.89
N LEU A 106 21.39 5.38 2.83
CA LEU A 106 22.80 5.70 2.69
C LEU A 106 23.66 4.77 3.55
N ILE A 107 24.95 4.73 3.24
CA ILE A 107 25.94 3.94 3.97
C ILE A 107 26.98 4.90 4.56
N VAL A 108 27.35 4.67 5.82
CA VAL A 108 28.51 5.30 6.48
C VAL A 108 29.55 4.22 6.68
N ALA A 109 30.75 4.42 6.14
CA ALA A 109 31.78 3.41 6.16
C ALA A 109 33.08 3.95 6.76
N GLN A 110 33.63 3.20 7.70
CA GLN A 110 34.84 3.55 8.42
C GLN A 110 35.99 2.59 8.11
N SER A 111 37.04 3.10 7.47
CA SER A 111 38.28 2.35 7.22
C SER A 111 38.00 0.98 6.59
N PHE A 112 38.45 -0.11 7.21
CA PHE A 112 38.21 -1.50 6.80
C PHE A 112 36.74 -1.81 6.42
N GLY A 113 35.77 -1.21 7.11
CA GLY A 113 34.34 -1.37 6.83
C GLY A 113 33.92 -0.97 5.41
N GLU A 114 34.72 -0.16 4.71
CA GLU A 114 34.47 0.23 3.32
C GLU A 114 34.48 -0.95 2.34
N ILE A 115 35.11 -2.08 2.66
CA ILE A 115 35.04 -3.28 1.83
C ILE A 115 33.62 -3.86 1.84
N ALA A 116 33.05 -4.11 3.02
CA ALA A 116 31.68 -4.62 3.16
C ALA A 116 30.63 -3.58 2.69
N ALA A 117 30.88 -2.29 2.91
CA ALA A 117 30.04 -1.21 2.40
C ALA A 117 29.91 -1.22 0.87
N ARG A 118 31.02 -1.48 0.15
CA ARG A 118 31.02 -1.59 -1.31
C ARG A 118 30.19 -2.78 -1.80
N VAL A 119 30.20 -3.89 -1.07
CA VAL A 119 29.33 -5.04 -1.37
C VAL A 119 27.86 -4.67 -1.13
N CYS A 120 27.54 -4.04 0.01
CA CYS A 120 26.20 -3.56 0.33
C CYS A 120 25.65 -2.58 -0.73
N ALA A 121 26.49 -1.67 -1.21
CA ALA A 121 26.13 -0.69 -2.24
C ALA A 121 26.03 -1.27 -3.67
N GLY A 122 26.37 -2.55 -3.85
CA GLY A 122 26.38 -3.23 -5.15
C GLY A 122 27.58 -2.90 -6.05
N VAL A 123 28.66 -2.33 -5.49
CA VAL A 123 29.91 -2.03 -6.21
C VAL A 123 30.72 -3.30 -6.47
N LEU A 124 30.76 -4.21 -5.50
CA LEU A 124 31.48 -5.48 -5.55
C LEU A 124 30.52 -6.64 -5.28
N SER A 125 30.77 -7.80 -5.88
CA SER A 125 30.15 -9.06 -5.44
C SER A 125 30.70 -9.50 -4.07
N ILE A 126 30.07 -10.48 -3.43
CA ILE A 126 30.55 -11.03 -2.15
C ILE A 126 31.96 -11.63 -2.32
N GLU A 127 32.21 -12.33 -3.42
CA GLU A 127 33.49 -12.93 -3.77
C GLU A 127 34.57 -11.87 -4.02
N GLN A 128 34.25 -10.82 -4.77
CA GLN A 128 35.16 -9.70 -4.98
C GLN A 128 35.47 -8.95 -3.67
N GLY A 129 34.51 -8.85 -2.76
CA GLY A 129 34.75 -8.31 -1.42
C GLY A 129 35.71 -9.17 -0.60
N VAL A 130 35.62 -10.51 -0.67
CA VAL A 130 36.61 -11.42 -0.06
C VAL A 130 37.99 -11.17 -0.64
N ARG A 131 38.10 -11.09 -1.98
CA ARG A 131 39.37 -10.79 -2.65
C ARG A 131 39.94 -9.43 -2.25
N ALA A 132 39.09 -8.43 -2.03
CA ALA A 132 39.51 -7.12 -1.51
C ALA A 132 40.04 -7.21 -0.07
N VAL A 133 39.46 -8.05 0.79
CA VAL A 133 40.00 -8.36 2.12
C VAL A 133 41.37 -9.03 2.01
N CYS A 134 41.51 -10.05 1.16
CA CYS A 134 42.79 -10.74 0.95
C CYS A 134 43.87 -9.78 0.37
N ALA A 135 43.47 -8.86 -0.52
CA ALA A 135 44.36 -7.81 -1.03
C ALA A 135 44.85 -6.88 0.09
N LEU A 136 43.96 -6.49 1.00
CA LEU A 136 44.32 -5.69 2.18
C LEU A 136 45.27 -6.45 3.11
N ASN A 137 44.97 -7.72 3.40
CA ASN A 137 45.82 -8.57 4.23
C ASN A 137 47.22 -8.72 3.61
N ALA A 138 47.28 -9.01 2.30
CA ALA A 138 48.54 -9.15 1.57
C ALA A 138 49.37 -7.85 1.59
N ALA A 139 48.73 -6.69 1.46
CA ALA A 139 49.41 -5.40 1.49
C ALA A 139 50.02 -5.08 2.87
N TYR A 140 49.32 -5.43 3.96
CA TYR A 140 49.80 -5.19 5.33
C TYR A 140 50.68 -6.32 5.91
N ARG A 141 50.79 -7.46 5.24
CA ARG A 141 51.46 -8.66 5.79
C ARG A 141 52.90 -8.40 6.24
N SER A 142 53.66 -7.56 5.54
CA SER A 142 55.04 -7.21 5.94
C SER A 142 55.10 -6.31 7.18
N GLU A 143 54.02 -5.58 7.47
CA GLU A 143 53.90 -4.61 8.56
C GLU A 143 53.29 -5.20 9.84
N GLU A 144 52.81 -6.45 9.79
CA GLU A 144 52.32 -7.16 10.98
C GLU A 144 53.41 -7.23 12.06
N GLY A 145 53.06 -6.80 13.27
CA GLY A 145 53.96 -6.70 14.43
C GLY A 145 54.93 -5.51 14.41
N ARG A 146 54.96 -4.70 13.34
CA ARG A 146 55.87 -3.54 13.20
C ARG A 146 55.21 -2.20 13.52
N GLY A 147 53.89 -2.14 13.44
CA GLY A 147 53.08 -1.00 13.85
C GLY A 147 51.88 -1.41 14.70
N GLY A 148 51.20 -0.43 15.26
CA GLY A 148 49.97 -0.65 16.02
C GLY A 148 49.16 0.62 16.17
N MET A 149 48.15 0.56 17.03
CA MET A 149 47.25 1.68 17.28
C MET A 149 46.82 1.74 18.77
N LEU A 150 46.73 2.94 19.32
CA LEU A 150 46.30 3.21 20.70
C LEU A 150 45.06 4.11 20.72
N LEU A 151 44.00 3.68 21.38
CA LEU A 151 42.82 4.49 21.67
C LEU A 151 43.08 5.41 22.86
N VAL A 152 42.68 6.67 22.72
CA VAL A 152 42.70 7.69 23.77
C VAL A 152 41.36 8.44 23.81
N ASN A 153 40.82 8.68 25.01
CA ASN A 153 39.57 9.44 25.17
C ASN A 153 39.85 10.95 25.30
N LEU A 154 40.41 11.52 24.24
CA LEU A 154 40.70 12.95 24.11
C LEU A 154 40.12 13.47 22.79
N SER A 155 39.87 14.77 22.71
CA SER A 155 39.53 15.45 21.47
C SER A 155 40.70 15.42 20.45
N PRO A 156 40.43 15.67 19.16
CA PRO A 156 41.48 15.75 18.14
C PRO A 156 42.56 16.77 18.50
N GLU A 157 42.17 17.94 19.02
CA GLU A 157 43.09 19.01 19.39
C GLU A 157 43.98 18.61 20.57
N MET A 158 43.40 17.95 21.59
CA MET A 158 44.15 17.48 22.75
C MET A 158 45.04 16.29 22.41
N THR A 159 44.60 15.41 21.51
CA THR A 159 45.40 14.30 21.00
C THR A 159 46.58 14.83 20.18
N GLN A 160 46.36 15.79 19.29
CA GLN A 160 47.46 16.41 18.54
C GLN A 160 48.46 17.09 19.49
N ALA A 161 47.96 17.85 20.47
CA ALA A 161 48.81 18.48 21.49
C ALA A 161 49.57 17.47 22.37
N LEU A 162 49.08 16.23 22.51
CA LEU A 162 49.79 15.14 23.16
C LEU A 162 50.94 14.63 22.28
N LEU A 163 50.69 14.44 20.99
CA LEU A 163 51.68 13.98 20.01
C LEU A 163 52.81 15.00 19.83
N ASP A 164 52.46 16.30 19.81
CA ASP A 164 53.41 17.41 19.65
C ASP A 164 54.40 17.56 20.82
N ARG A 165 54.15 16.90 21.96
CA ARG A 165 55.11 16.85 23.09
C ARG A 165 56.34 16.00 22.77
N TRP A 166 56.20 15.04 21.85
CA TRP A 166 57.24 14.07 21.48
C TRP A 166 57.27 13.84 19.97
N PRO A 167 57.57 14.88 19.17
CA PRO A 167 57.54 14.81 17.71
C PRO A 167 58.53 13.77 17.15
N GLU A 168 59.58 13.43 17.89
CA GLU A 168 60.55 12.42 17.50
C GLU A 168 59.99 11.00 17.44
N LEU A 169 58.87 10.71 18.12
CA LEU A 169 58.19 9.42 18.06
C LEU A 169 57.46 9.20 16.72
N LYS A 170 57.22 10.28 15.95
CA LYS A 170 56.53 10.24 14.64
C LYS A 170 55.20 9.47 14.68
N LEU A 171 54.44 9.65 15.76
CA LEU A 171 53.10 9.13 15.91
C LEU A 171 52.10 10.10 15.28
N GLU A 172 50.99 9.58 14.78
CA GLU A 172 49.99 10.35 14.05
C GLU A 172 48.59 10.13 14.64
N LEU A 173 47.74 11.15 14.55
CA LEU A 173 46.31 10.99 14.79
C LEU A 173 45.72 10.19 13.61
N GLY A 174 45.47 8.90 13.81
CA GLY A 174 44.98 8.01 12.75
C GLY A 174 43.46 7.96 12.63
N SER A 175 42.72 8.29 13.69
CA SER A 175 41.25 8.30 13.64
C SER A 175 40.63 9.20 14.69
N VAL A 176 39.55 9.88 14.32
CA VAL A 176 38.60 10.55 15.20
C VAL A 176 37.30 9.75 15.17
N ASN A 177 37.11 8.91 16.18
CA ASN A 177 35.93 8.06 16.30
C ASN A 177 34.73 8.82 16.86
N ALA A 178 34.97 9.73 17.81
CA ALA A 178 33.94 10.57 18.43
C ALA A 178 34.58 11.88 18.92
N PRO A 179 33.80 12.91 19.31
CA PRO A 179 34.35 14.22 19.72
C PRO A 179 35.44 14.16 20.81
N GLU A 180 35.39 13.15 21.68
CA GLU A 180 36.36 12.91 22.77
C GLU A 180 36.94 11.49 22.70
N GLN A 181 37.13 10.95 21.50
CA GLN A 181 37.73 9.63 21.31
C GLN A 181 38.51 9.55 20.00
N CYS A 182 39.83 9.43 20.12
CA CYS A 182 40.78 9.36 19.03
C CYS A 182 41.61 8.08 19.06
N ILE A 183 42.20 7.73 17.93
CA ILE A 183 43.18 6.65 17.78
C ILE A 183 44.51 7.24 17.32
N ILE A 184 45.58 6.87 18.01
CA ILE A 184 46.97 7.21 17.69
C ILE A 184 47.58 6.03 16.93
N SER A 185 48.19 6.30 15.79
CA SER A 185 48.83 5.31 14.91
C SER A 185 50.34 5.52 14.84
N GLY A 186 51.10 4.42 14.73
CA GLY A 186 52.52 4.50 14.43
C GLY A 186 53.27 3.20 14.68
N LYS A 187 54.60 3.28 14.67
CA LYS A 187 55.48 2.11 14.87
C LYS A 187 55.36 1.55 16.29
N MET A 188 55.54 0.24 16.44
CA MET A 188 55.38 -0.44 17.74
C MET A 188 56.33 0.06 18.82
N ASP A 189 57.59 0.34 18.47
CA ASP A 189 58.59 0.91 19.38
C ASP A 189 58.20 2.34 19.83
N ALA A 190 57.70 3.17 18.91
CA ALA A 190 57.22 4.51 19.21
C ALA A 190 55.98 4.51 20.12
N LEU A 191 55.04 3.59 19.91
CA LEU A 191 53.84 3.44 20.75
C LEU A 191 54.18 2.95 22.16
N HIS A 192 55.12 2.01 22.29
CA HIS A 192 55.63 1.61 23.62
C HIS A 192 56.33 2.78 24.32
N ALA A 193 57.16 3.54 23.62
CA ALA A 193 57.80 4.73 24.18
C ALA A 193 56.78 5.80 24.59
N LEU A 194 55.68 5.96 23.84
CA LEU A 194 54.57 6.82 24.25
C LEU A 194 53.93 6.31 25.54
N LEU A 195 53.60 5.02 25.64
CA LEU A 195 53.01 4.43 26.86
C LEU A 195 53.91 4.64 28.08
N GLU A 196 55.21 4.40 27.95
CA GLU A 196 56.20 4.60 29.03
C GLU A 196 56.25 6.06 29.49
N ARG A 197 56.24 7.02 28.55
CA ARG A 197 56.29 8.46 28.85
C ARG A 197 54.96 9.02 29.34
N TYR A 198 53.85 8.44 28.87
CA TYR A 198 52.51 8.81 29.29
C TYR A 198 52.22 8.34 30.71
N GLY A 199 52.79 7.20 31.12
CA GLY A 199 52.66 6.65 32.47
C GLY A 199 51.20 6.43 32.88
N ASP A 200 50.90 6.59 34.17
CA ASP A 200 49.55 6.44 34.75
C ASP A 200 48.65 7.67 34.52
N SER A 201 48.87 8.43 33.45
CA SER A 201 48.08 9.63 33.14
C SER A 201 46.62 9.29 32.80
N THR A 202 45.72 10.22 33.11
CA THR A 202 44.28 10.11 32.80
C THR A 202 43.92 11.05 31.65
N PRO A 203 43.24 10.57 30.59
CA PRO A 203 42.67 9.23 30.41
C PRO A 203 43.70 8.18 29.95
N PRO A 204 43.51 6.88 30.25
CA PRO A 204 44.46 5.84 29.87
C PRO A 204 44.47 5.58 28.35
N LEU A 205 45.65 5.24 27.83
CA LEU A 205 45.83 4.73 26.47
C LEU A 205 45.50 3.22 26.43
N ARG A 206 44.79 2.77 25.39
CA ARG A 206 44.37 1.36 25.25
C ARG A 206 44.76 0.80 23.88
N TRP A 207 45.32 -0.40 23.84
CA TRP A 207 45.59 -1.08 22.58
C TRP A 207 44.31 -1.36 21.80
N VAL A 208 44.34 -1.07 20.51
CA VAL A 208 43.35 -1.56 19.54
C VAL A 208 43.85 -2.92 19.03
N SER A 209 42.95 -3.89 18.88
CA SER A 209 43.29 -5.25 18.44
C SER A 209 43.57 -5.31 16.93
N ILE A 210 44.66 -4.68 16.50
CA ILE A 210 45.15 -4.61 15.12
C ILE A 210 46.67 -4.81 15.13
N ALA A 211 47.19 -5.63 14.21
CA ALA A 211 48.59 -6.04 14.19
C ALA A 211 49.53 -5.05 13.45
N TYR A 212 49.01 -3.93 12.97
CA TYR A 212 49.75 -2.95 12.17
C TYR A 212 49.18 -1.54 12.39
N ALA A 213 49.96 -0.52 12.04
CA ALA A 213 49.47 0.86 12.03
C ALA A 213 48.61 1.10 10.78
N SER A 214 47.37 1.52 10.97
CA SER A 214 46.50 1.99 9.89
C SER A 214 46.37 3.51 9.96
N HIS A 215 45.99 4.18 8.87
CA HIS A 215 45.92 5.65 8.81
C HIS A 215 47.25 6.30 9.21
N TYR A 216 48.35 5.82 8.63
CA TYR A 216 49.72 6.22 8.96
C TYR A 216 50.48 6.59 7.69
N SER A 217 50.92 7.85 7.61
CA SER A 217 51.46 8.45 6.37
C SER A 217 52.69 7.72 5.82
N ALA A 218 53.45 7.03 6.67
CA ALA A 218 54.62 6.26 6.27
C ALA A 218 54.27 4.98 5.48
N HIS A 219 53.01 4.56 5.45
CA HIS A 219 52.54 3.35 4.74
C HIS A 219 52.17 3.60 3.27
N ARG A 220 52.74 4.63 2.62
CA ARG A 220 52.52 4.89 1.18
C ARG A 220 52.78 3.67 0.29
N HIS A 221 53.83 2.89 0.60
CA HIS A 221 54.12 1.65 -0.12
C HIS A 221 53.00 0.60 0.03
N VAL A 222 52.41 0.47 1.22
CA VAL A 222 51.27 -0.41 1.47
C VAL A 222 50.05 0.06 0.67
N ALA A 223 49.80 1.37 0.60
CA ALA A 223 48.71 1.94 -0.20
C ALA A 223 48.88 1.64 -1.70
N GLU A 224 50.10 1.79 -2.23
CA GLU A 224 50.43 1.48 -3.63
C GLU A 224 50.24 0.00 -3.96
N LEU A 225 50.73 -0.89 -3.08
CA LEU A 225 50.57 -2.33 -3.22
C LEU A 225 49.10 -2.74 -3.14
N MET A 226 48.36 -2.22 -2.15
CA MET A 226 46.93 -2.48 -2.01
C MET A 226 46.16 -2.02 -3.25
N ASN A 227 46.44 -0.83 -3.78
CA ASN A 227 45.81 -0.34 -4.99
C ASN A 227 46.08 -1.32 -6.15
N ALA A 228 47.33 -1.71 -6.38
CA ALA A 228 47.68 -2.65 -7.44
C ALA A 228 46.95 -4.00 -7.32
N LEU A 229 46.73 -4.50 -6.11
CA LEU A 229 46.00 -5.73 -5.85
C LEU A 229 44.47 -5.60 -6.01
N LEU A 230 43.92 -4.41 -5.82
CA LEU A 230 42.48 -4.12 -5.96
C LEU A 230 42.07 -3.82 -7.41
N GLN A 231 42.94 -3.23 -8.23
CA GLN A 231 42.64 -2.83 -9.61
C GLN A 231 42.07 -3.96 -10.51
N PRO A 232 42.45 -5.24 -10.37
CA PRO A 232 41.83 -6.33 -11.14
C PRO A 232 40.38 -6.66 -10.76
N LEU A 233 39.84 -6.10 -9.67
CA LEU A 233 38.45 -6.32 -9.26
C LEU A 233 37.53 -5.40 -10.06
N GLU A 234 36.56 -5.97 -10.75
CA GLU A 234 35.58 -5.22 -11.53
C GLU A 234 34.61 -4.44 -10.60
N GLN A 235 34.66 -3.11 -10.67
CA GLN A 235 33.76 -2.23 -9.91
C GLN A 235 32.50 -1.90 -10.72
N GLN A 236 31.34 -2.00 -10.08
CA GLN A 236 30.05 -1.55 -10.63
C GLN A 236 29.65 -0.18 -10.05
N PRO A 237 28.82 0.61 -10.74
CA PRO A 237 28.27 1.84 -10.16
C PRO A 237 27.50 1.56 -8.87
N PHE A 238 27.80 2.29 -7.79
CA PHE A 238 27.07 2.14 -6.53
C PHE A 238 25.62 2.59 -6.69
N ARG A 239 24.70 1.82 -6.11
CA ARG A 239 23.24 2.10 -6.12
C ARG A 239 22.79 2.88 -4.88
N ILE A 240 23.61 2.85 -3.83
CA ILE A 240 23.34 3.48 -2.53
C ILE A 240 24.52 4.42 -2.24
N PRO A 241 24.29 5.70 -1.88
CA PRO A 241 25.36 6.63 -1.53
C PRO A 241 26.24 6.11 -0.38
N ILE A 242 27.56 6.17 -0.54
CA ILE A 242 28.54 5.74 0.45
C ILE A 242 29.31 6.96 0.95
N TYR A 243 29.25 7.20 2.25
CA TYR A 243 29.99 8.25 2.95
C TYR A 243 31.23 7.64 3.60
N SER A 244 32.41 8.06 3.12
CA SER A 244 33.69 7.63 3.68
C SER A 244 34.11 8.58 4.80
N THR A 245 34.61 8.00 5.88
CA THR A 245 35.23 8.74 6.99
C THR A 245 36.63 9.27 6.65
N VAL A 246 37.28 8.76 5.61
CA VAL A 246 38.57 9.27 5.14
C VAL A 246 38.37 10.50 4.25
N LEU A 247 37.37 10.46 3.38
CA LEU A 247 37.02 11.61 2.52
C LEU A 247 36.17 12.67 3.24
N GLU A 248 35.65 12.36 4.43
CA GLU A 248 34.76 13.23 5.20
C GLU A 248 33.47 13.57 4.41
N GLY A 249 33.06 12.70 3.48
CA GLY A 249 32.04 13.00 2.49
C GLY A 249 31.64 11.79 1.63
N CYS A 250 30.76 12.03 0.65
CA CYS A 250 30.20 10.99 -0.23
C CYS A 250 31.04 10.77 -1.49
N TYR A 251 31.25 9.50 -1.86
CA TYR A 251 31.77 9.15 -3.18
C TYR A 251 30.87 9.69 -4.30
N GLN A 252 31.48 10.03 -5.44
CA GLN A 252 30.81 10.51 -6.64
C GLN A 252 30.74 9.41 -7.70
N GLN A 253 29.73 9.48 -8.57
CA GLN A 253 29.62 8.54 -9.69
C GLN A 253 30.80 8.73 -10.65
N GLY A 254 31.48 7.63 -10.98
CA GLY A 254 32.68 7.64 -11.82
C GLY A 254 34.01 7.74 -11.06
N ASP A 255 33.98 7.86 -9.73
CA ASP A 255 35.19 7.75 -8.91
C ASP A 255 35.87 6.38 -9.07
N ASP A 256 37.20 6.34 -8.94
CA ASP A 256 37.95 5.09 -8.78
C ASP A 256 37.93 4.70 -7.29
N LEU A 257 36.95 3.89 -6.90
CA LEU A 257 36.72 3.51 -5.51
C LEU A 257 37.85 2.65 -4.95
N HIS A 258 38.59 1.91 -5.79
CA HIS A 258 39.76 1.15 -5.36
C HIS A 258 40.88 2.07 -4.94
N LYS A 259 41.17 3.07 -5.77
CA LYS A 259 42.19 4.07 -5.47
C LYS A 259 41.82 4.90 -4.25
N LEU A 260 40.57 5.39 -4.17
CA LEU A 260 40.14 6.23 -3.05
C LEU A 260 40.12 5.47 -1.71
N PHE A 261 39.75 4.19 -1.72
CA PHE A 261 39.85 3.34 -0.53
C PHE A 261 41.28 3.27 0.03
N THR A 262 42.31 3.31 -0.82
CA THR A 262 43.71 3.25 -0.37
C THR A 262 44.17 4.50 0.39
N LEU A 263 43.44 5.62 0.31
CA LEU A 263 43.70 6.79 1.16
C LEU A 263 43.56 6.44 2.64
N GLY A 264 42.66 5.52 3.00
CA GLY A 264 42.54 5.02 4.37
C GLY A 264 43.76 4.26 4.89
N VAL A 265 44.78 4.02 4.07
CA VAL A 265 46.08 3.50 4.54
C VAL A 265 46.93 4.62 5.15
N THR A 266 46.91 5.81 4.56
CA THR A 266 47.81 6.92 4.92
C THR A 266 47.14 8.06 5.65
N ASP A 267 45.85 8.28 5.39
CA ASP A 267 45.12 9.46 5.81
C ASP A 267 44.17 9.10 6.96
N PRO A 268 43.93 10.03 7.91
CA PRO A 268 43.07 9.78 9.05
C PRO A 268 41.60 9.61 8.67
N THR A 269 40.84 8.99 9.57
CA THR A 269 39.37 8.96 9.51
C THR A 269 38.75 9.97 10.46
N ASP A 270 37.63 10.59 10.08
CA ASP A 270 36.86 11.49 10.94
C ASP A 270 35.36 11.19 10.85
N LEU A 271 34.87 10.37 11.80
CA LEU A 271 33.47 10.00 11.86
C LEU A 271 32.55 11.19 12.23
N PRO A 272 32.83 12.01 13.26
CA PRO A 272 32.00 13.17 13.58
C PRO A 272 31.77 14.12 12.40
N LYS A 273 32.82 14.38 11.62
CA LYS A 273 32.73 15.27 10.45
C LYS A 273 31.91 14.66 9.32
N THR A 274 32.08 13.37 9.04
CA THR A 274 31.23 12.65 8.08
C THR A 274 29.76 12.64 8.52
N LEU A 275 29.48 12.39 9.80
CA LEU A 275 28.11 12.39 10.35
C LEU A 275 27.44 13.75 10.19
N ALA A 276 28.18 14.85 10.36
CA ALA A 276 27.66 16.21 10.18
C ALA A 276 27.29 16.53 8.72
N ALA A 277 27.84 15.80 7.75
CA ALA A 277 27.57 15.99 6.32
C ALA A 277 26.39 15.15 5.80
N LEU A 278 25.78 14.28 6.62
CA LEU A 278 24.75 13.36 6.17
C LEU A 278 23.39 14.08 5.95
N PRO A 279 22.70 13.81 4.83
CA PRO A 279 21.37 14.36 4.53
C PRO A 279 20.27 13.57 5.27
N LEU A 280 20.26 13.61 6.60
CA LEU A 280 19.36 12.77 7.42
C LEU A 280 18.06 13.47 7.82
N ASP A 281 16.99 12.68 7.84
CA ASP A 281 15.72 13.03 8.49
C ASP A 281 15.72 12.65 9.99
N LYS A 282 14.74 13.16 10.75
CA LYS A 282 14.57 12.85 12.19
C LYS A 282 14.15 11.41 12.48
N CYS A 283 13.76 10.66 11.46
CA CYS A 283 13.31 9.28 11.55
C CYS A 283 14.45 8.29 11.28
N CYS A 284 15.66 8.77 10.97
CA CYS A 284 16.78 7.90 10.63
C CYS A 284 17.21 7.04 11.84
N VAL A 285 17.38 5.74 11.59
CA VAL A 285 18.03 4.80 12.50
C VAL A 285 19.33 4.32 11.88
N PHE A 286 20.43 4.50 12.61
CA PHE A 286 21.73 3.98 12.24
C PHE A 286 21.82 2.51 12.63
N ILE A 287 22.01 1.62 11.66
CA ILE A 287 22.22 0.18 11.91
C ILE A 287 23.71 -0.09 11.91
N ASP A 288 24.22 -0.51 13.06
CA ASP A 288 25.61 -0.93 13.23
C ASP A 288 25.81 -2.28 12.58
N MET A 289 26.58 -2.32 11.50
CA MET A 289 26.89 -3.54 10.76
C MET A 289 28.07 -4.30 11.37
N GLY A 290 28.60 -3.83 12.50
CA GLY A 290 29.65 -4.48 13.26
C GLY A 290 29.19 -5.62 14.14
N VAL A 291 30.17 -6.38 14.63
CA VAL A 291 29.97 -7.50 15.56
C VAL A 291 29.71 -7.06 17.01
N ASN A 292 29.84 -5.76 17.31
CA ASN A 292 29.62 -5.20 18.64
C ASN A 292 28.91 -3.85 18.58
N ARG A 293 28.93 -3.06 19.68
CA ARG A 293 28.26 -1.75 19.78
C ARG A 293 29.17 -0.55 19.53
N GLY A 294 30.39 -0.77 19.00
CA GLY A 294 31.43 0.25 18.92
C GLY A 294 31.02 1.47 18.11
N MET A 295 30.53 1.27 16.88
CA MET A 295 30.15 2.37 15.99
C MET A 295 28.91 3.11 16.50
N SER A 296 27.93 2.37 17.00
CA SER A 296 26.74 2.95 17.64
C SER A 296 27.10 3.88 18.79
N MET A 297 28.02 3.48 19.66
CA MET A 297 28.46 4.33 20.77
C MET A 297 29.16 5.60 20.28
N CYS A 298 29.94 5.52 19.21
CA CYS A 298 30.58 6.68 18.59
C CYS A 298 29.56 7.63 17.94
N ILE A 299 28.54 7.08 17.26
CA ILE A 299 27.44 7.86 16.67
C ILE A 299 26.65 8.59 17.77
N LEU A 300 26.25 7.90 18.85
CA LEU A 300 25.51 8.51 19.97
C LEU A 300 26.29 9.62 20.68
N LYS A 301 27.63 9.51 20.72
CA LYS A 301 28.50 10.58 21.26
C LYS A 301 28.62 11.78 20.31
N SER A 302 28.48 11.56 19.01
CA SER A 302 28.62 12.59 17.98
C SER A 302 27.30 13.30 17.69
N LEU A 303 26.18 12.59 17.80
CA LEU A 303 24.83 13.06 17.50
C LEU A 303 23.90 12.76 18.69
N ARG A 304 23.51 13.82 19.43
CA ARG A 304 22.73 13.68 20.69
C ARG A 304 21.39 12.97 20.54
N ASP A 305 20.71 13.17 19.41
CA ASP A 305 19.36 12.64 19.16
C ASP A 305 19.37 11.43 18.20
N ALA A 306 20.55 10.85 17.92
CA ALA A 306 20.64 9.70 17.04
C ALA A 306 19.98 8.46 17.65
N LYS A 307 19.32 7.68 16.79
CA LYS A 307 18.80 6.35 17.13
C LYS A 307 19.72 5.31 16.50
N THR A 308 20.20 4.36 17.30
CA THR A 308 21.10 3.30 16.82
C THR A 308 20.51 1.92 17.13
N TYR A 309 20.72 0.96 16.22
CA TYR A 309 20.38 -0.45 16.41
C TYR A 309 21.62 -1.31 16.11
N THR A 310 21.93 -2.28 16.97
CA THR A 310 23.12 -3.14 16.88
C THR A 310 22.70 -4.61 16.75
N PRO A 311 22.42 -5.12 15.55
CA PRO A 311 21.78 -6.42 15.36
C PRO A 311 22.56 -7.59 15.96
N LEU A 312 23.89 -7.64 15.78
CA LEU A 312 24.73 -8.74 16.26
C LEU A 312 25.11 -8.63 17.74
N ALA A 313 24.87 -7.46 18.37
CA ALA A 313 25.13 -7.24 19.79
C ALA A 313 23.84 -7.14 20.63
N ALA A 314 22.68 -7.34 20.00
CA ALA A 314 21.38 -7.44 20.64
C ALA A 314 20.99 -8.93 20.82
N PRO A 315 20.03 -9.25 21.70
CA PRO A 315 19.52 -10.62 21.80
C PRO A 315 19.04 -11.12 20.42
N PRO A 316 19.36 -12.37 20.00
CA PRO A 316 19.00 -12.88 18.68
C PRO A 316 17.51 -12.79 18.34
N ASN A 317 16.66 -12.87 19.37
CA ASN A 317 15.22 -12.75 19.23
C ASN A 317 14.77 -11.37 18.71
N GLU A 318 15.52 -10.30 18.96
CA GLU A 318 15.19 -8.96 18.43
C GLU A 318 15.36 -8.94 16.91
N LEU A 319 16.51 -9.37 16.40
CA LEU A 319 16.73 -9.47 14.95
C LEU A 319 15.75 -10.45 14.32
N ARG A 320 15.54 -11.63 14.93
CA ARG A 320 14.56 -12.60 14.45
C ARG A 320 13.15 -12.00 14.35
N GLN A 321 12.72 -11.25 15.37
CA GLN A 321 11.43 -10.57 15.37
C GLN A 321 11.35 -9.51 14.27
N LEU A 322 12.39 -8.68 14.09
CA LEU A 322 12.46 -7.69 13.02
C LEU A 322 12.28 -8.34 11.64
N LEU A 323 12.99 -9.44 11.37
CA LEU A 323 12.91 -10.15 10.10
C LEU A 323 11.52 -10.80 9.89
N ALA A 324 10.96 -11.42 10.94
CA ALA A 324 9.64 -12.05 10.90
C ALA A 324 8.51 -11.03 10.70
N ASP A 325 8.57 -9.88 11.38
CA ASP A 325 7.61 -8.79 11.22
C ASP A 325 7.65 -8.24 9.79
N SER A 326 8.85 -8.13 9.18
CA SER A 326 8.97 -7.68 7.79
C SER A 326 8.34 -8.63 6.78
N HIS A 327 8.63 -9.92 6.90
CA HIS A 327 8.06 -10.92 6.00
C HIS A 327 6.54 -11.00 6.15
N THR A 328 6.05 -10.92 7.38
CA THR A 328 4.61 -10.84 7.68
C THR A 328 3.98 -9.60 7.07
N LEU A 329 4.64 -8.45 7.21
CA LEU A 329 4.19 -7.18 6.64
C LEU A 329 4.03 -7.26 5.11
N ASP A 330 5.03 -7.76 4.40
CA ASP A 330 5.00 -7.88 2.94
C ASP A 330 3.92 -8.87 2.49
N THR A 331 3.77 -9.99 3.20
CA THR A 331 2.74 -10.99 2.94
C THR A 331 1.34 -10.39 3.08
N LEU A 332 1.08 -9.65 4.17
CA LEU A 332 -0.21 -9.00 4.41
C LEU A 332 -0.48 -7.88 3.39
N ARG A 333 0.53 -7.11 2.98
CA ARG A 333 0.41 -6.08 1.93
C ARG A 333 0.04 -6.68 0.58
N GLN A 334 0.72 -7.74 0.18
CA GLN A 334 0.40 -8.46 -1.07
C GLN A 334 -1.03 -8.98 -1.06
N LEU A 335 -1.49 -9.53 0.07
CA LEU A 335 -2.85 -10.02 0.23
C LEU A 335 -3.90 -8.93 0.00
N VAL A 336 -3.72 -7.73 0.58
CA VAL A 336 -4.68 -6.63 0.40
C VAL A 336 -4.55 -5.93 -0.95
N ASN A 337 -3.37 -5.90 -1.57
CA ASN A 337 -3.20 -5.41 -2.95
C ASN A 337 -3.99 -6.27 -3.97
N GLY A 338 -4.19 -7.55 -3.66
CA GLY A 338 -5.05 -8.43 -4.43
C GLY A 338 -4.51 -8.66 -5.85
N PRO A 339 -5.31 -8.50 -6.92
CA PRO A 339 -4.86 -8.75 -8.28
C PRO A 339 -3.95 -7.64 -8.86
N VAL A 340 -3.69 -6.57 -8.11
CA VAL A 340 -2.87 -5.45 -8.57
C VAL A 340 -1.42 -5.66 -8.17
N THR A 341 -0.49 -5.51 -9.13
CA THR A 341 0.93 -5.71 -8.87
C THR A 341 1.49 -4.64 -7.93
N ALA A 342 2.51 -5.00 -7.14
CA ALA A 342 3.23 -4.03 -6.29
C ALA A 342 3.80 -2.87 -7.12
N GLN A 343 4.24 -3.14 -8.36
CA GLN A 343 4.74 -2.13 -9.28
C GLN A 343 3.65 -1.12 -9.68
N ALA A 344 2.44 -1.58 -10.01
CA ALA A 344 1.33 -0.69 -10.37
C ALA A 344 0.92 0.18 -9.17
N HIS A 345 0.86 -0.39 -7.96
CA HIS A 345 0.63 0.39 -6.74
C HIS A 345 1.74 1.40 -6.46
N ALA A 346 3.01 1.03 -6.63
CA ALA A 346 4.14 1.91 -6.39
C ALA A 346 4.18 3.09 -7.38
N HIS A 347 3.89 2.83 -8.65
CA HIS A 347 3.81 3.88 -9.66
C HIS A 347 2.65 4.84 -9.37
N MET A 348 1.45 4.34 -9.06
CA MET A 348 0.34 5.22 -8.67
C MET A 348 0.65 6.00 -7.38
N ALA A 349 1.27 5.38 -6.38
CA ALA A 349 1.72 6.09 -5.17
C ALA A 349 2.67 7.24 -5.51
N HIS A 350 3.60 7.02 -6.45
CA HIS A 350 4.51 8.05 -6.94
C HIS A 350 3.75 9.19 -7.64
N THR A 351 2.82 8.88 -8.55
CA THR A 351 1.97 9.88 -9.21
C THR A 351 1.21 10.73 -8.19
N PHE A 352 0.54 10.10 -7.21
CA PHE A 352 -0.26 10.81 -6.19
C PHE A 352 0.58 11.54 -5.12
N ASN A 353 1.92 11.41 -5.14
CA ASN A 353 2.83 12.25 -4.36
C ASN A 353 3.11 13.61 -4.99
N ASP A 354 2.68 13.84 -6.23
CA ASP A 354 2.69 15.16 -6.85
C ASP A 354 1.83 16.15 -6.03
N PRO A 355 2.42 17.26 -5.53
CA PRO A 355 1.69 18.28 -4.79
C PRO A 355 0.50 18.89 -5.55
N GLU A 356 0.50 18.92 -6.88
CA GLU A 356 -0.62 19.41 -7.67
C GLU A 356 -1.86 18.52 -7.52
N LEU A 357 -1.68 17.23 -7.23
CA LEU A 357 -2.77 16.30 -6.96
C LEU A 357 -3.25 16.36 -5.51
N HIS A 358 -2.64 17.17 -4.64
CA HIS A 358 -3.09 17.28 -3.26
C HIS A 358 -4.38 18.12 -3.15
N PRO A 359 -5.39 17.64 -2.40
CA PRO A 359 -6.58 18.43 -2.12
C PRO A 359 -6.23 19.66 -1.27
N GLN A 360 -6.82 20.80 -1.62
CA GLN A 360 -6.62 22.05 -0.87
C GLN A 360 -7.76 22.28 0.13
N THR A 361 -7.46 23.00 1.21
CA THR A 361 -8.41 23.34 2.26
C THR A 361 -8.83 24.82 2.16
N ASN A 362 -9.97 25.16 2.76
CA ASN A 362 -10.50 26.53 2.83
C ASN A 362 -10.88 27.16 1.48
N LEU A 363 -11.29 26.36 0.51
CA LEU A 363 -11.86 26.84 -0.76
C LEU A 363 -13.37 27.05 -0.64
N THR A 364 -13.91 27.94 -1.48
CA THR A 364 -15.37 27.99 -1.70
C THR A 364 -15.83 26.70 -2.38
N PHE A 365 -17.12 26.36 -2.28
CA PHE A 365 -17.65 25.15 -2.91
C PHE A 365 -17.41 25.13 -4.44
N HIS A 366 -17.65 26.26 -5.09
CA HIS A 366 -17.41 26.43 -6.53
C HIS A 366 -15.93 26.28 -6.92
N ASP A 367 -15.03 26.91 -6.17
CA ASP A 367 -13.58 26.80 -6.42
C ASP A 367 -13.07 25.38 -6.17
N GLY A 368 -13.62 24.70 -5.17
CA GLY A 368 -13.33 23.30 -4.89
C GLY A 368 -13.63 22.39 -6.08
N HIS A 369 -14.82 22.53 -6.70
CA HIS A 369 -15.15 21.74 -7.90
C HIS A 369 -14.21 22.02 -9.08
N ARG A 370 -13.91 23.31 -9.34
CA ARG A 370 -12.94 23.67 -10.39
C ARG A 370 -11.57 23.08 -10.10
N GLN A 371 -11.16 23.05 -8.83
CA GLN A 371 -9.91 22.44 -8.41
C GLN A 371 -9.90 20.93 -8.66
N THR A 372 -10.99 20.21 -8.36
CA THR A 372 -11.12 18.78 -8.66
C THR A 372 -10.90 18.50 -10.15
N TYR A 373 -11.48 19.31 -11.04
CA TYR A 373 -11.30 19.13 -12.49
C TYR A 373 -9.87 19.44 -12.96
N ARG A 374 -9.23 20.48 -12.44
CA ARG A 374 -7.82 20.75 -12.74
C ARG A 374 -6.93 19.57 -12.33
N ARG A 375 -7.16 19.03 -11.12
CA ARG A 375 -6.46 17.84 -10.60
C ARG A 375 -6.72 16.61 -11.47
N LEU A 376 -7.96 16.39 -11.90
CA LEU A 376 -8.29 15.29 -12.80
C LEU A 376 -7.55 15.42 -14.14
N GLN A 377 -7.56 16.60 -14.78
CA GLN A 377 -6.84 16.81 -16.04
C GLN A 377 -5.33 16.66 -15.88
N HIS A 378 -4.78 17.12 -14.75
CA HIS A 378 -3.37 16.95 -14.42
C HIS A 378 -3.00 15.47 -14.26
N LEU A 379 -3.80 14.74 -13.50
CA LEU A 379 -3.66 13.30 -13.31
C LEU A 379 -3.70 12.54 -14.64
N LEU A 380 -4.69 12.82 -15.50
CA LEU A 380 -4.87 12.12 -16.78
C LEU A 380 -3.62 12.20 -17.68
N LYS A 381 -2.88 13.33 -17.64
CA LYS A 381 -1.64 13.51 -18.41
C LYS A 381 -0.46 12.68 -17.90
N GLN A 382 -0.52 12.24 -16.64
CA GLN A 382 0.52 11.45 -16.00
C GLN A 382 0.21 9.96 -15.98
N LEU A 383 -1.02 9.56 -16.35
CA LEU A 383 -1.38 8.15 -16.34
C LEU A 383 -0.56 7.38 -17.39
N PRO A 384 -0.13 6.16 -17.06
CA PRO A 384 0.64 5.34 -17.99
C PRO A 384 -0.22 4.88 -19.17
N ASP A 385 0.41 4.73 -20.34
CA ASP A 385 -0.25 4.27 -21.58
C ASP A 385 -1.03 2.96 -21.41
N GLY A 386 -0.65 2.11 -20.45
CA GLY A 386 -1.31 0.84 -20.13
C GLY A 386 -2.74 1.01 -19.62
N ILE A 387 -3.12 2.17 -19.05
CA ILE A 387 -4.50 2.41 -18.60
C ILE A 387 -5.44 2.66 -19.78
N HIS A 388 -4.93 3.26 -20.85
CA HIS A 388 -5.72 3.63 -22.02
C HIS A 388 -6.21 2.40 -22.76
N GLY A 389 -7.47 2.44 -23.19
CA GLY A 389 -8.15 1.28 -23.74
C GLY A 389 -8.20 0.04 -22.84
N PHE A 390 -7.95 0.19 -21.53
CA PHE A 390 -7.85 -0.91 -20.57
C PHE A 390 -6.85 -2.01 -21.00
N LYS A 391 -5.74 -1.62 -21.64
CA LYS A 391 -4.69 -2.55 -22.08
C LYS A 391 -4.06 -3.33 -20.92
N GLN A 392 -3.91 -2.69 -19.77
CA GLN A 392 -3.46 -3.28 -18.51
C GLN A 392 -4.49 -2.91 -17.42
N PRO A 393 -5.62 -3.64 -17.33
CA PRO A 393 -6.78 -3.27 -16.51
C PRO A 393 -6.47 -3.17 -15.01
N GLU A 394 -5.45 -3.86 -14.50
CA GLU A 394 -4.99 -3.76 -13.12
C GLU A 394 -4.54 -2.34 -12.73
N TRP A 395 -4.07 -1.53 -13.69
CA TRP A 395 -3.74 -0.12 -13.44
C TRP A 395 -4.96 0.73 -13.13
N LEU A 396 -6.14 0.38 -13.67
CA LEU A 396 -7.38 1.07 -13.32
C LEU A 396 -7.78 0.80 -11.87
N MET A 397 -7.52 -0.41 -11.36
CA MET A 397 -7.75 -0.76 -9.96
C MET A 397 -6.73 -0.09 -9.02
N ALA A 398 -5.47 0.03 -9.46
CA ALA A 398 -4.45 0.83 -8.76
C ALA A 398 -4.87 2.30 -8.67
N LEU A 399 -5.32 2.89 -9.78
CA LEU A 399 -5.85 4.25 -9.84
C LEU A 399 -7.04 4.43 -8.90
N ALA A 400 -8.02 3.51 -8.96
CA ALA A 400 -9.20 3.53 -8.09
C ALA A 400 -8.83 3.52 -6.61
N THR A 401 -7.86 2.68 -6.22
CA THR A 401 -7.35 2.60 -4.84
C THR A 401 -6.77 3.94 -4.39
N HIS A 402 -5.79 4.47 -5.13
CA HIS A 402 -5.04 5.66 -4.72
C HIS A 402 -5.87 6.94 -4.82
N ALA A 403 -6.73 7.07 -5.83
CA ALA A 403 -7.63 8.20 -5.93
C ALA A 403 -8.64 8.23 -4.76
N ALA A 404 -9.22 7.09 -4.39
CA ALA A 404 -10.18 7.00 -3.27
C ALA A 404 -9.54 7.36 -1.93
N ILE A 405 -8.31 6.89 -1.68
CA ILE A 405 -7.55 7.21 -0.48
C ILE A 405 -7.20 8.70 -0.44
N ASN A 406 -6.77 9.27 -1.57
CA ASN A 406 -6.30 10.66 -1.64
C ASN A 406 -7.43 11.68 -1.44
N ASP A 407 -8.51 11.54 -2.22
CA ASP A 407 -9.64 12.48 -2.23
C ASP A 407 -10.87 11.90 -2.93
N PRO A 408 -12.00 11.69 -2.24
CA PRO A 408 -13.23 11.16 -2.82
C PRO A 408 -13.76 11.89 -4.07
N SER A 409 -13.59 13.21 -4.16
CA SER A 409 -14.02 13.98 -5.34
C SER A 409 -13.22 13.62 -6.59
N LEU A 410 -11.89 13.53 -6.44
CA LEU A 410 -11.02 13.12 -7.53
C LEU A 410 -11.32 11.67 -7.96
N PHE A 411 -11.54 10.78 -6.98
CA PHE A 411 -11.96 9.39 -7.24
C PHE A 411 -13.23 9.32 -8.08
N MET A 412 -14.27 10.07 -7.71
CA MET A 412 -15.52 10.09 -8.49
C MET A 412 -15.33 10.63 -9.90
N GLY A 413 -14.49 11.67 -10.05
CA GLY A 413 -14.05 12.15 -11.35
C GLY A 413 -13.40 11.05 -12.19
N CYS A 414 -12.50 10.26 -11.59
CA CYS A 414 -11.89 9.11 -12.26
C CYS A 414 -12.91 8.03 -12.64
N VAL A 415 -13.88 7.72 -11.77
CA VAL A 415 -14.94 6.73 -12.06
C VAL A 415 -15.80 7.19 -13.25
N ILE A 416 -16.17 8.47 -13.31
CA ILE A 416 -16.94 9.03 -14.43
C ILE A 416 -16.11 9.06 -15.71
N GLN A 417 -14.87 9.54 -15.64
CA GLN A 417 -13.99 9.66 -16.81
C GLN A 417 -13.64 8.29 -17.38
N GLN A 418 -13.07 7.41 -16.55
CA GLN A 418 -12.50 6.12 -16.96
C GLN A 418 -13.56 5.03 -17.01
N GLY A 419 -14.27 4.80 -15.90
CA GLY A 419 -15.21 3.69 -15.77
C GLY A 419 -16.45 3.85 -16.66
N LEU A 420 -17.02 5.06 -16.68
CA LEU A 420 -18.24 5.36 -17.43
C LEU A 420 -17.97 5.83 -18.86
N CYS A 421 -17.37 7.02 -19.05
CA CYS A 421 -17.31 7.63 -20.37
C CYS A 421 -16.35 6.88 -21.32
N ILE A 422 -15.07 6.71 -20.91
CA ILE A 422 -14.08 5.95 -21.69
C ILE A 422 -14.52 4.49 -21.83
N GLY A 423 -15.01 3.87 -20.74
CA GLY A 423 -15.51 2.50 -20.76
C GLY A 423 -16.67 2.27 -21.73
N THR A 424 -17.62 3.20 -21.83
CA THR A 424 -18.68 3.18 -22.86
C THR A 424 -18.09 3.30 -24.24
N LEU A 425 -17.24 4.30 -24.51
CA LEU A 425 -16.67 4.52 -25.85
C LEU A 425 -15.83 3.32 -26.32
N LEU A 426 -15.11 2.68 -25.41
CA LEU A 426 -14.36 1.45 -25.70
C LEU A 426 -15.25 0.28 -26.12
N ALA A 427 -16.42 0.13 -25.49
CA ALA A 427 -17.34 -0.94 -25.82
C ALA A 427 -17.90 -0.81 -27.25
N PHE A 428 -17.95 0.41 -27.79
CA PHE A 428 -18.56 0.71 -29.08
C PHE A 428 -17.56 1.08 -30.19
N GLU A 429 -16.26 1.12 -29.91
CA GLU A 429 -15.28 1.62 -30.89
C GLU A 429 -15.08 0.69 -32.10
N GLN A 430 -15.32 -0.62 -31.95
CA GLN A 430 -15.20 -1.58 -33.05
C GLN A 430 -16.21 -1.30 -34.17
N ASP A 431 -17.42 -0.86 -33.80
CA ASP A 431 -18.51 -0.56 -34.73
C ASP A 431 -18.58 0.93 -35.10
N HIS A 432 -17.82 1.79 -34.42
CA HIS A 432 -17.99 3.24 -34.52
C HIS A 432 -16.64 4.02 -34.51
N PRO A 433 -16.02 4.29 -35.68
CA PRO A 433 -14.70 4.94 -35.77
C PRO A 433 -14.57 6.29 -35.05
N HIS A 434 -15.67 7.08 -34.97
CA HIS A 434 -15.67 8.35 -34.24
C HIS A 434 -15.59 8.18 -32.71
N ALA A 435 -16.02 7.04 -32.15
CA ALA A 435 -15.91 6.77 -30.72
C ALA A 435 -14.44 6.73 -30.26
N ALA A 436 -13.55 6.20 -31.11
CA ALA A 436 -12.11 6.18 -30.84
C ALA A 436 -11.47 7.59 -30.82
N ARG A 437 -12.05 8.56 -31.52
CA ARG A 437 -11.59 9.97 -31.47
C ARG A 437 -11.95 10.59 -30.12
N TRP A 438 -13.22 10.53 -29.74
CA TRP A 438 -13.72 11.04 -28.47
C TRP A 438 -13.07 10.39 -27.26
N ARG A 439 -12.83 9.08 -27.34
CA ARG A 439 -12.13 8.35 -26.29
C ARG A 439 -10.73 8.92 -26.07
N ARG A 440 -9.96 9.12 -27.14
CA ARG A 440 -8.60 9.67 -27.06
C ARG A 440 -8.58 11.08 -26.48
N GLU A 441 -9.59 11.89 -26.80
CA GLU A 441 -9.78 13.23 -26.23
C GLU A 441 -9.99 13.17 -24.69
N LEU A 442 -10.83 12.23 -24.22
CA LEU A 442 -11.03 11.99 -22.80
C LEU A 442 -9.80 11.40 -22.11
N GLU A 443 -9.11 10.45 -22.74
CA GLU A 443 -7.90 9.81 -22.21
C GLU A 443 -6.78 10.83 -21.95
N LYS A 444 -6.63 11.82 -22.83
CA LYS A 444 -5.65 12.91 -22.69
C LYS A 444 -6.10 14.03 -21.74
N GLY A 445 -7.34 14.01 -21.27
CA GLY A 445 -7.92 15.08 -20.46
C GLY A 445 -8.16 16.39 -21.20
N GLU A 446 -8.22 16.36 -22.54
CA GLU A 446 -8.59 17.53 -23.37
C GLU A 446 -10.04 17.95 -23.11
N SER A 447 -10.90 16.95 -22.84
CA SER A 447 -12.28 17.10 -22.39
C SER A 447 -12.56 16.28 -21.14
N LEU A 448 -13.54 16.75 -20.38
CA LEU A 448 -14.04 16.11 -19.16
C LEU A 448 -15.34 15.37 -19.46
N GLY A 449 -15.40 14.10 -19.07
CA GLY A 449 -16.54 13.24 -19.32
C GLY A 449 -17.75 13.61 -18.46
N VAL A 450 -18.93 13.57 -19.07
CA VAL A 450 -20.23 13.66 -18.41
C VAL A 450 -21.06 12.45 -18.79
N TYR A 451 -21.50 11.66 -17.81
CA TYR A 451 -22.34 10.49 -18.06
C TYR A 451 -23.80 10.81 -17.68
N ALA A 452 -24.64 11.12 -18.67
CA ALA A 452 -25.99 11.64 -18.48
C ALA A 452 -27.05 10.56 -18.75
N LEU A 453 -27.27 9.71 -17.75
CA LEU A 453 -28.30 8.65 -17.76
C LEU A 453 -29.52 9.04 -16.91
N THR A 454 -29.26 9.48 -15.67
CA THR A 454 -30.27 9.79 -14.66
C THR A 454 -31.11 11.01 -15.04
N GLU A 455 -32.42 10.92 -14.83
CA GLU A 455 -33.38 12.03 -14.96
C GLU A 455 -34.05 12.32 -13.61
N ILE A 456 -34.36 13.58 -13.31
CA ILE A 456 -34.84 13.96 -11.96
C ILE A 456 -36.27 13.53 -11.64
N GLY A 457 -37.11 13.30 -12.65
CA GLY A 457 -38.54 13.07 -12.44
C GLY A 457 -38.96 11.61 -12.41
N ARG A 458 -38.05 10.66 -12.66
CA ARG A 458 -38.35 9.22 -12.65
C ARG A 458 -37.21 8.41 -12.01
N SER A 459 -37.54 7.65 -10.97
CA SER A 459 -36.65 6.62 -10.45
C SER A 459 -36.37 5.57 -11.52
N ASN A 460 -35.14 5.05 -11.57
CA ASN A 460 -34.69 4.08 -12.58
C ASN A 460 -34.89 4.56 -14.04
N SER A 461 -34.68 5.86 -14.31
CA SER A 461 -34.86 6.48 -15.63
C SER A 461 -34.13 5.77 -16.78
N HIS A 462 -33.09 4.98 -16.49
CA HIS A 462 -32.37 4.16 -17.47
C HIS A 462 -33.26 3.12 -18.16
N MET A 463 -34.34 2.64 -17.51
CA MET A 463 -35.29 1.70 -18.11
C MET A 463 -36.26 2.36 -19.10
N GLY A 464 -36.38 3.69 -19.07
CA GLY A 464 -37.38 4.41 -19.87
C GLY A 464 -37.20 5.93 -19.75
N PRO A 465 -36.10 6.48 -20.27
CA PRO A 465 -35.81 7.90 -20.22
C PRO A 465 -36.87 8.68 -20.99
N CYS A 466 -37.17 9.88 -20.51
CA CYS A 466 -38.07 10.81 -21.18
C CYS A 466 -37.32 11.72 -22.15
N LEU A 467 -36.00 11.86 -22.04
CA LEU A 467 -35.20 12.54 -23.06
C LEU A 467 -35.34 11.80 -24.38
N GLU A 468 -35.69 12.50 -25.44
CA GLU A 468 -35.95 11.91 -26.75
C GLU A 468 -34.82 12.27 -27.72
N ALA A 469 -34.43 11.31 -28.56
CA ALA A 469 -33.58 11.52 -29.72
C ALA A 469 -34.36 11.11 -30.97
N VAL A 470 -34.89 12.08 -31.70
CA VAL A 470 -35.73 11.85 -32.89
C VAL A 470 -34.87 11.83 -34.13
N PHE A 471 -34.90 10.74 -34.90
CA PHE A 471 -34.20 10.64 -36.17
C PHE A 471 -34.91 11.44 -37.26
N ASP A 472 -34.21 12.42 -37.83
CA ASP A 472 -34.65 13.24 -38.94
C ASP A 472 -34.25 12.56 -40.26
N THR A 473 -35.26 12.13 -41.02
CA THR A 473 -35.09 11.31 -42.23
C THR A 473 -34.47 12.07 -43.40
N ASP A 474 -34.64 13.38 -43.45
CA ASP A 474 -34.23 14.22 -44.59
C ASP A 474 -32.75 14.55 -44.50
N THR A 475 -32.30 14.83 -43.28
CA THR A 475 -30.90 15.21 -42.99
C THR A 475 -30.06 14.05 -42.48
N ARG A 476 -30.69 12.92 -42.12
CA ARG A 476 -30.07 11.77 -41.42
C ARG A 476 -29.30 12.20 -40.17
N THR A 477 -29.92 13.08 -39.39
CA THR A 477 -29.40 13.55 -38.09
C THR A 477 -30.36 13.18 -36.97
N PHE A 478 -29.97 13.39 -35.71
CA PHE A 478 -30.86 13.24 -34.58
C PHE A 478 -31.15 14.60 -33.94
N VAL A 479 -32.36 14.78 -33.42
CA VAL A 479 -32.75 15.94 -32.65
C VAL A 479 -33.03 15.51 -31.21
N LEU A 480 -32.17 15.95 -30.29
CA LEU A 480 -32.30 15.71 -28.86
C LEU A 480 -33.17 16.79 -28.22
N ASN A 481 -34.20 16.38 -27.48
CA ASN A 481 -35.11 17.31 -26.83
C ASN A 481 -35.58 16.82 -25.47
N THR A 482 -35.51 17.69 -24.46
CA THR A 482 -36.03 17.46 -23.11
C THR A 482 -37.50 17.91 -23.06
N PRO A 483 -38.49 16.98 -23.08
CA PRO A 483 -39.89 17.36 -23.29
C PRO A 483 -40.53 18.07 -22.09
N ASN A 484 -40.00 17.91 -20.89
CA ASN A 484 -40.50 18.53 -19.66
C ASN A 484 -39.41 18.48 -18.55
N ASN A 485 -39.66 19.15 -17.42
CA ASN A 485 -38.69 19.18 -16.33
C ASN A 485 -38.43 17.81 -15.68
N ALA A 486 -39.35 16.84 -15.76
CA ALA A 486 -39.09 15.49 -15.26
C ALA A 486 -38.00 14.76 -16.06
N ALA A 487 -37.79 15.16 -17.32
CA ALA A 487 -36.77 14.62 -18.21
C ALA A 487 -35.39 15.31 -18.09
N LEU A 488 -35.24 16.31 -17.21
CA LEU A 488 -33.94 16.97 -16.99
C LEU A 488 -32.92 15.95 -16.51
N LYS A 489 -31.78 15.89 -17.19
CA LYS A 489 -30.67 15.02 -16.79
C LYS A 489 -30.01 15.56 -15.54
N PHE A 490 -29.57 14.68 -14.65
CA PHE A 490 -28.81 15.01 -13.45
C PHE A 490 -27.41 14.40 -13.53
N ALA A 491 -26.39 15.24 -13.71
CA ALA A 491 -25.01 14.82 -13.98
C ALA A 491 -24.01 15.89 -13.53
N ASN A 492 -22.70 15.63 -13.66
CA ASN A 492 -21.61 16.54 -13.27
C ASN A 492 -21.46 17.72 -14.26
N VAL A 493 -22.42 18.65 -14.24
CA VAL A 493 -22.56 19.76 -15.21
C VAL A 493 -22.54 21.16 -14.57
N GLY A 494 -22.43 21.26 -13.26
CA GLY A 494 -22.54 22.52 -12.53
C GLY A 494 -21.43 23.53 -12.82
N ILE A 495 -20.22 23.07 -13.14
CA ILE A 495 -19.17 23.89 -13.76
C ILE A 495 -19.34 23.79 -15.27
N ASN A 496 -19.86 24.85 -15.88
CA ASN A 496 -20.38 24.86 -17.25
C ASN A 496 -19.51 25.64 -18.25
N ASP A 497 -18.33 26.07 -17.83
CA ASP A 497 -17.33 26.83 -18.60
C ASP A 497 -16.02 26.04 -18.74
N LEU A 498 -16.15 24.73 -18.90
CA LEU A 498 -15.07 23.78 -19.18
C LEU A 498 -15.45 22.93 -20.39
N ASN A 499 -14.45 22.42 -21.11
CA ASN A 499 -14.65 21.45 -22.19
C ASN A 499 -15.25 20.17 -21.61
N LYS A 500 -16.55 19.96 -21.81
CA LYS A 500 -17.27 18.78 -21.33
C LYS A 500 -17.85 18.00 -22.50
N LEU A 501 -17.57 16.71 -22.52
CA LEU A 501 -18.07 15.76 -23.52
C LEU A 501 -19.07 14.83 -22.86
N GLY A 502 -20.30 14.83 -23.35
CA GLY A 502 -21.41 14.06 -22.80
C GLY A 502 -21.55 12.70 -23.48
N VAL A 503 -21.71 11.66 -22.68
CA VAL A 503 -22.35 10.39 -23.06
C VAL A 503 -23.79 10.46 -22.53
N VAL A 504 -24.74 10.76 -23.42
CA VAL A 504 -26.13 11.11 -23.07
C VAL A 504 -27.08 10.01 -23.51
N PHE A 505 -27.86 9.47 -22.58
CA PHE A 505 -28.82 8.41 -22.88
C PHE A 505 -30.21 8.98 -23.16
N ALA A 506 -30.79 8.60 -24.29
CA ALA A 506 -32.10 9.04 -24.75
C ALA A 506 -32.90 7.89 -25.34
N GLU A 507 -34.23 8.03 -25.34
CA GLU A 507 -35.13 7.19 -26.11
C GLU A 507 -35.00 7.55 -27.59
N LEU A 508 -34.49 6.63 -28.39
CA LEU A 508 -34.43 6.78 -29.84
C LEU A 508 -35.83 6.63 -30.43
N LYS A 509 -36.23 7.58 -31.29
CA LYS A 509 -37.43 7.49 -32.11
C LYS A 509 -37.09 7.57 -33.59
N VAL A 510 -37.60 6.63 -34.38
CA VAL A 510 -37.48 6.61 -35.84
C VAL A 510 -38.89 6.58 -36.40
N GLN A 511 -39.31 7.64 -37.10
CA GLN A 511 -40.71 7.84 -37.46
C GLN A 511 -41.60 7.78 -36.21
N ASP A 512 -42.69 6.99 -36.22
CA ASP A 512 -43.56 6.80 -35.05
C ASP A 512 -43.10 5.66 -34.12
N GLN A 513 -41.98 5.01 -34.43
CA GLN A 513 -41.47 3.87 -33.65
C GLN A 513 -40.55 4.33 -32.52
N ARG A 514 -40.86 3.87 -31.30
CA ARG A 514 -39.95 3.90 -30.15
C ARG A 514 -38.95 2.75 -30.25
N CYS A 515 -37.68 3.11 -30.41
CA CYS A 515 -36.58 2.17 -30.65
C CYS A 515 -35.77 1.90 -29.37
N GLY A 516 -36.21 2.34 -28.20
CA GLY A 516 -35.53 2.07 -26.93
C GLY A 516 -34.34 2.99 -26.67
N VAL A 517 -33.53 2.63 -25.68
CA VAL A 517 -32.53 3.53 -25.08
C VAL A 517 -31.15 3.37 -25.72
N PHE A 518 -30.59 4.49 -26.18
CA PHE A 518 -29.24 4.56 -26.76
C PHE A 518 -28.42 5.69 -26.18
N ALA A 519 -27.10 5.54 -26.25
CA ALA A 519 -26.14 6.59 -25.91
C ALA A 519 -25.83 7.47 -27.12
N PHE A 520 -25.70 8.77 -26.88
CA PHE A 520 -25.30 9.78 -27.83
C PHE A 520 -24.08 10.53 -27.29
N VAL A 521 -23.07 10.76 -28.12
CA VAL A 521 -21.85 11.44 -27.74
C VAL A 521 -21.76 12.80 -28.41
N LEU A 522 -21.65 13.85 -27.61
CA LEU A 522 -21.63 15.23 -28.09
C LEU A 522 -20.96 16.18 -27.08
N PRO A 523 -20.34 17.28 -27.56
CA PRO A 523 -19.91 18.36 -26.67
C PRO A 523 -21.11 18.98 -25.95
N LEU A 524 -20.95 19.26 -24.65
CA LEU A 524 -21.97 19.91 -23.82
C LEU A 524 -21.62 21.36 -23.50
N SER A 525 -20.34 21.65 -23.27
CA SER A 525 -19.82 22.98 -22.99
C SER A 525 -18.36 23.12 -23.40
N ASP A 526 -17.91 24.36 -23.54
CA ASP A 526 -16.50 24.73 -23.70
C ASP A 526 -16.11 25.85 -22.71
N THR A 527 -14.96 26.49 -22.92
CA THR A 527 -14.48 27.59 -22.06
C THR A 527 -15.36 28.84 -22.03
N GLN A 528 -16.30 29.00 -22.97
CA GLN A 528 -17.23 30.12 -23.07
C GLN A 528 -18.61 29.79 -22.50
N GLY A 529 -18.91 28.52 -22.22
CA GLY A 529 -20.18 28.10 -21.64
C GLY A 529 -20.80 26.88 -22.33
N PRO A 530 -22.09 26.60 -22.06
CA PRO A 530 -22.86 25.56 -22.73
C PRO A 530 -22.94 25.74 -24.25
N CYS A 531 -22.93 24.64 -25.00
CA CYS A 531 -23.12 24.67 -26.45
C CYS A 531 -24.55 25.11 -26.85
N PRO A 532 -24.78 25.60 -28.09
CA PRO A 532 -26.10 26.06 -28.53
C PRO A 532 -27.23 25.03 -28.32
N GLY A 533 -28.35 25.48 -27.72
CA GLY A 533 -29.50 24.63 -27.42
C GLY A 533 -29.34 23.74 -26.17
N ILE A 534 -28.19 23.78 -25.50
CA ILE A 534 -27.93 23.08 -24.24
C ILE A 534 -27.99 24.08 -23.09
N GLU A 535 -28.72 23.75 -22.02
CA GLU A 535 -28.75 24.53 -20.79
C GLU A 535 -28.21 23.69 -19.63
N MET A 536 -27.32 24.27 -18.82
CA MET A 536 -26.68 23.64 -17.66
C MET A 536 -26.90 24.51 -16.42
N SER A 537 -27.45 23.94 -15.35
CA SER A 537 -27.68 24.68 -14.10
C SER A 537 -26.40 24.88 -13.29
N SER A 538 -26.47 25.73 -12.25
CA SER A 538 -25.48 25.73 -11.18
C SER A 538 -25.40 24.37 -10.47
N PRO A 539 -24.31 24.08 -9.73
CA PRO A 539 -24.23 22.88 -8.90
C PRO A 539 -25.37 22.84 -7.87
N ALA A 540 -25.96 21.66 -7.69
CA ALA A 540 -26.83 21.32 -6.57
C ALA A 540 -25.95 21.11 -5.32
N GLU A 541 -26.33 21.69 -4.18
CA GLU A 541 -25.55 21.57 -2.95
C GLU A 541 -25.64 20.16 -2.35
N ILE A 542 -24.60 19.35 -2.55
CA ILE A 542 -24.42 18.04 -1.89
C ILE A 542 -23.16 18.10 -1.03
N ARG A 543 -23.30 18.48 0.24
CA ARG A 543 -22.13 18.70 1.13
C ARG A 543 -21.27 17.46 1.36
N ALA A 544 -21.88 16.27 1.30
CA ALA A 544 -21.20 15.01 1.55
C ALA A 544 -20.20 14.63 0.44
N VAL A 545 -20.37 15.16 -0.78
CA VAL A 545 -19.45 14.90 -1.90
C VAL A 545 -19.33 16.15 -2.77
N PRO A 546 -18.12 16.73 -2.86
CA PRO A 546 -17.89 17.94 -3.65
C PRO A 546 -17.65 17.64 -5.14
N LEU A 547 -18.63 17.04 -5.82
CA LEU A 547 -18.70 17.03 -7.30
C LEU A 547 -19.87 17.92 -7.77
N ASP A 548 -19.71 18.57 -8.91
CA ASP A 548 -20.60 19.63 -9.42
C ASP A 548 -21.87 19.06 -10.08
N TYR A 549 -22.63 18.22 -9.39
CA TYR A 549 -23.89 17.72 -9.95
C TYR A 549 -24.87 18.85 -10.22
N GLY A 550 -25.51 18.87 -11.38
CA GLY A 550 -26.48 19.88 -11.81
C GLY A 550 -27.47 19.30 -12.81
N LEU A 551 -28.36 20.16 -13.29
CA LEU A 551 -29.39 19.84 -14.27
C LEU A 551 -28.93 20.17 -15.68
N LEU A 552 -29.24 19.29 -16.62
CA LEU A 552 -28.93 19.42 -18.03
C LEU A 552 -30.21 19.30 -18.87
N ARG A 553 -30.43 20.28 -19.75
CA ARG A 553 -31.56 20.36 -20.68
C ARG A 553 -31.06 20.45 -22.12
N PHE A 554 -31.80 19.81 -23.02
CA PHE A 554 -31.63 19.90 -24.47
C PHE A 554 -32.88 20.53 -25.08
N ASN A 555 -32.72 21.60 -25.84
CA ASN A 555 -33.77 22.26 -26.59
C ASN A 555 -33.49 22.13 -28.09
N GLN A 556 -34.11 21.13 -28.73
CA GLN A 556 -34.00 20.86 -30.16
C GLN A 556 -32.55 20.78 -30.68
N VAL A 557 -31.67 20.09 -29.93
CA VAL A 557 -30.25 19.99 -30.23
C VAL A 557 -30.02 18.98 -31.35
N ARG A 558 -29.56 19.45 -32.51
CA ARG A 558 -29.27 18.59 -33.66
C ARG A 558 -27.86 18.02 -33.57
N VAL A 559 -27.73 16.70 -33.70
CA VAL A 559 -26.45 15.98 -33.70
C VAL A 559 -26.31 15.11 -34.94
N SER A 560 -25.07 14.91 -35.40
CA SER A 560 -24.79 14.07 -36.57
C SER A 560 -25.18 12.62 -36.32
N PHE A 561 -25.31 11.85 -37.39
CA PHE A 561 -25.52 10.40 -37.31
C PHE A 561 -24.45 9.73 -36.44
N ASP A 562 -23.20 10.16 -36.59
CA ASP A 562 -22.04 9.64 -35.86
C ASP A 562 -22.09 9.90 -34.34
N ALA A 563 -22.95 10.77 -33.85
CA ALA A 563 -23.14 10.95 -32.41
C ALA A 563 -23.81 9.73 -31.76
N TRP A 564 -24.57 8.94 -32.53
CA TRP A 564 -25.32 7.81 -32.03
C TRP A 564 -24.43 6.57 -31.87
N LEU A 565 -24.20 6.14 -30.63
CA LEU A 565 -23.55 4.87 -30.33
C LEU A 565 -24.58 3.76 -30.56
N CYS A 566 -24.60 3.24 -31.78
CA CYS A 566 -25.66 2.36 -32.26
C CYS A 566 -25.66 0.97 -31.63
N ASP A 567 -24.57 0.55 -30.98
CA ASP A 567 -24.48 -0.70 -30.23
C ASP A 567 -24.99 -1.91 -31.07
N GLY A 568 -24.49 -2.07 -32.29
CA GLY A 568 -24.92 -3.12 -33.22
C GLY A 568 -26.33 -2.97 -33.83
N ALA A 569 -27.12 -1.97 -33.43
CA ALA A 569 -28.33 -1.57 -34.16
C ALA A 569 -27.97 -0.74 -35.39
N ASN A 570 -28.91 -0.59 -36.33
CA ASN A 570 -28.69 0.16 -37.55
C ASN A 570 -29.97 0.89 -38.01
N ILE A 571 -29.80 2.04 -38.68
CA ILE A 571 -30.83 2.68 -39.47
C ILE A 571 -30.39 2.65 -40.94
N ASP A 572 -31.04 1.79 -41.72
CA ASP A 572 -30.66 1.54 -43.11
C ASP A 572 -30.81 2.81 -44.00
N GLN A 573 -30.34 2.73 -45.25
CA GLN A 573 -30.47 3.83 -46.21
C GLN A 573 -31.93 4.20 -46.52
N SER A 574 -32.87 3.29 -46.26
CA SER A 574 -34.30 3.50 -46.38
C SER A 574 -34.95 4.02 -45.08
N ASN A 575 -34.14 4.48 -44.13
CA ASN A 575 -34.56 5.04 -42.84
C ASN A 575 -35.32 4.06 -41.93
N ARG A 576 -35.07 2.74 -42.06
CA ARG A 576 -35.68 1.74 -41.18
C ARG A 576 -34.72 1.30 -40.09
N PHE A 577 -35.22 1.28 -38.86
CA PHE A 577 -34.49 0.78 -37.70
C PHE A 577 -34.46 -0.76 -37.67
N GLN A 578 -33.29 -1.32 -37.37
CA GLN A 578 -33.06 -2.76 -37.21
C GLN A 578 -32.15 -3.00 -36.01
N ASP A 579 -32.45 -4.01 -35.20
CA ASP A 579 -31.59 -4.44 -34.09
C ASP A 579 -31.56 -5.97 -34.02
N PRO A 580 -30.37 -6.60 -34.00
CA PRO A 580 -30.23 -8.06 -33.99
C PRO A 580 -30.86 -8.75 -32.77
N LEU A 581 -31.07 -8.05 -31.65
CA LEU A 581 -31.60 -8.66 -30.42
C LEU A 581 -33.13 -8.67 -30.33
N GLY A 582 -33.83 -7.85 -31.12
CA GLY A 582 -35.30 -7.79 -31.22
C GLY A 582 -36.06 -7.31 -29.96
N SER A 583 -35.47 -7.40 -28.76
CA SER A 583 -36.05 -6.97 -27.47
C SER A 583 -35.39 -5.68 -26.96
N THR A 584 -36.21 -4.72 -26.51
CA THR A 584 -35.75 -3.48 -25.88
C THR A 584 -34.98 -3.73 -24.58
N ASP A 585 -35.30 -4.78 -23.83
CA ASP A 585 -34.66 -5.10 -22.56
C ASP A 585 -33.26 -5.70 -22.77
N ARG A 586 -33.12 -6.62 -23.73
CA ARG A 586 -31.82 -7.18 -24.12
C ARG A 586 -30.91 -6.10 -24.70
N ARG A 587 -31.48 -5.18 -25.48
CA ARG A 587 -30.79 -3.99 -25.99
C ARG A 587 -30.34 -3.08 -24.86
N LEU A 588 -31.18 -2.83 -23.86
CA LEU A 588 -30.82 -1.98 -22.73
C LEU A 588 -29.62 -2.54 -21.95
N ILE A 589 -29.58 -3.85 -21.70
CA ILE A 589 -28.43 -4.52 -21.06
C ILE A 589 -27.15 -4.26 -21.87
N ARG A 590 -27.22 -4.40 -23.20
CA ARG A 590 -26.09 -4.18 -24.12
C ARG A 590 -25.63 -2.71 -24.11
N SER A 591 -26.56 -1.76 -24.16
CA SER A 591 -26.28 -0.31 -24.10
C SER A 591 -25.71 0.12 -22.73
N LEU A 592 -26.11 -0.53 -21.64
CA LEU A 592 -25.66 -0.25 -20.27
C LEU A 592 -24.45 -1.12 -19.88
N PHE A 593 -23.42 -1.16 -20.72
CA PHE A 593 -22.23 -2.00 -20.50
C PHE A 593 -21.25 -1.45 -19.44
N ALA A 594 -21.10 -0.12 -19.37
CA ALA A 594 -20.09 0.54 -18.52
C ALA A 594 -20.23 0.38 -16.98
N PRO A 595 -21.43 0.14 -16.39
CA PRO A 595 -21.59 -0.07 -14.95
C PRO A 595 -20.69 -1.14 -14.34
N LYS A 596 -20.31 -2.20 -15.07
CA LYS A 596 -19.37 -3.22 -14.56
C LYS A 596 -18.01 -2.63 -14.17
N ASN A 597 -17.54 -1.64 -14.92
CA ASN A 597 -16.28 -0.94 -14.64
C ASN A 597 -16.43 -0.09 -13.36
N VAL A 598 -17.58 0.57 -13.21
CA VAL A 598 -17.93 1.32 -12.00
C VAL A 598 -17.93 0.42 -10.79
N TRP A 599 -18.60 -0.73 -10.86
CA TRP A 599 -18.68 -1.66 -9.73
C TRP A 599 -17.32 -2.19 -9.30
N ALA A 600 -16.43 -2.50 -10.26
CA ALA A 600 -15.05 -2.87 -9.96
C ALA A 600 -14.31 -1.72 -9.25
N MET A 601 -14.27 -0.53 -9.87
CA MET A 601 -13.56 0.63 -9.31
C MET A 601 -14.12 1.06 -7.94
N VAL A 602 -15.43 1.08 -7.78
CA VAL A 602 -16.13 1.49 -6.55
C VAL A 602 -15.96 0.45 -5.45
N GLY A 603 -16.06 -0.85 -5.75
CA GLY A 603 -15.74 -1.90 -4.79
C GLY A 603 -14.30 -1.80 -4.29
N THR A 604 -13.35 -1.59 -5.19
CA THR A 604 -11.92 -1.38 -4.86
C THR A 604 -11.67 -0.10 -4.06
N GLY A 605 -12.33 1.01 -4.41
CA GLY A 605 -12.19 2.29 -3.71
C GLY A 605 -12.78 2.24 -2.31
N LEU A 606 -14.03 1.77 -2.17
CA LEU A 606 -14.73 1.70 -0.88
C LEU A 606 -14.02 0.77 0.11
N SER A 607 -13.58 -0.40 -0.33
CA SER A 607 -12.81 -1.31 0.53
C SER A 607 -11.44 -0.75 0.96
N SER A 608 -10.78 0.01 0.08
CA SER A 608 -9.53 0.68 0.42
C SER A 608 -9.70 1.81 1.44
N VAL A 609 -10.77 2.63 1.34
CA VAL A 609 -11.04 3.66 2.35
C VAL A 609 -11.50 3.09 3.69
N MET A 610 -12.13 1.90 3.70
CA MET A 610 -12.41 1.18 4.95
C MET A 610 -11.12 0.84 5.71
N LEU A 611 -10.11 0.29 5.00
CA LEU A 611 -8.80 0.02 5.58
C LEU A 611 -8.13 1.32 6.06
N ALA A 612 -8.20 2.39 5.26
CA ALA A 612 -7.68 3.71 5.65
C ALA A 612 -8.35 4.23 6.93
N CYS A 613 -9.68 4.16 7.04
CA CYS A 613 -10.41 4.58 8.24
C CYS A 613 -9.97 3.78 9.47
N ALA A 614 -10.01 2.44 9.38
CA ALA A 614 -9.68 1.56 10.50
C ALA A 614 -8.24 1.80 10.98
N THR A 615 -7.28 1.91 10.06
CA THR A 615 -5.87 2.10 10.40
C THR A 615 -5.53 3.51 10.88
N LEU A 616 -6.19 4.56 10.37
CA LEU A 616 -6.08 5.92 10.94
C LEU A 616 -6.61 5.94 12.38
N ALA A 617 -7.78 5.35 12.63
CA ALA A 617 -8.36 5.32 13.97
C ALA A 617 -7.53 4.48 14.95
N LEU A 618 -6.99 3.33 14.50
CA LEU A 618 -6.03 2.54 15.28
C LEU A 618 -4.74 3.31 15.54
N THR A 619 -4.21 4.04 14.56
CA THR A 619 -3.01 4.89 14.72
C THR A 619 -3.23 5.94 15.81
N HIS A 620 -4.38 6.63 15.76
CA HIS A 620 -4.75 7.61 16.76
C HIS A 620 -4.93 6.98 18.15
N ALA A 621 -5.66 5.86 18.24
CA ALA A 621 -5.91 5.18 19.51
C ALA A 621 -4.65 4.57 20.13
N ASN A 622 -3.70 4.10 19.32
CA ASN A 622 -2.44 3.53 19.78
C ASN A 622 -1.46 4.60 20.32
N ARG A 623 -1.58 5.85 19.86
CA ARG A 623 -0.70 6.96 20.29
C ARG A 623 -1.31 7.84 21.38
N ARG A 624 -2.61 7.74 21.62
CA ARG A 624 -3.33 8.62 22.53
C ARG A 624 -3.52 8.00 23.90
N THR A 625 -3.23 8.76 24.95
CA THR A 625 -3.57 8.40 26.33
C THR A 625 -4.80 9.17 26.82
N THR A 626 -5.43 8.67 27.88
CA THR A 626 -6.56 9.34 28.54
C THR A 626 -6.20 9.75 29.97
N GLN A 627 -6.82 10.83 30.46
CA GLN A 627 -6.76 11.26 31.87
C GLN A 627 -8.05 10.87 32.61
N ALA A 628 -8.54 9.65 32.38
CA ALA A 628 -9.73 9.14 33.06
C ALA A 628 -9.39 8.74 34.51
N ARG A 629 -10.38 8.83 35.41
CA ARG A 629 -10.25 8.34 36.80
C ARG A 629 -9.94 6.85 36.86
N ILE A 630 -10.42 6.10 35.86
CA ILE A 630 -10.05 4.70 35.62
C ILE A 630 -8.94 4.72 34.57
N GLY A 631 -7.70 4.49 34.97
CA GLY A 631 -6.54 4.42 34.04
C GLY A 631 -5.98 5.78 33.62
N ASN A 632 -5.50 6.58 34.58
CA ASN A 632 -4.82 7.83 34.27
C ASN A 632 -3.48 7.56 33.56
N GLY A 633 -3.32 8.11 32.35
CA GLY A 633 -2.15 7.86 31.51
C GLY A 633 -2.21 6.55 30.71
N THR A 634 -3.30 5.78 30.82
CA THR A 634 -3.51 4.54 30.07
C THR A 634 -3.77 4.84 28.59
N GLY A 635 -3.28 3.97 27.71
CA GLY A 635 -3.48 4.09 26.26
C GLY A 635 -4.96 3.90 25.90
N LEU A 636 -5.46 4.64 24.92
CA LEU A 636 -6.87 4.54 24.52
C LEU A 636 -7.21 3.15 23.98
N LEU A 637 -6.25 2.48 23.33
CA LEU A 637 -6.41 1.10 22.87
C LEU A 637 -6.40 0.08 24.02
N ASP A 638 -6.02 0.43 25.25
CA ASP A 638 -6.12 -0.51 26.38
C ASP A 638 -7.57 -0.72 26.84
N PHE A 639 -8.50 0.14 26.44
CA PHE A 639 -9.92 -0.04 26.72
C PHE A 639 -10.54 -1.03 25.75
N ARG A 640 -11.07 -2.15 26.26
CA ARG A 640 -11.72 -3.19 25.42
C ARG A 640 -12.83 -2.65 24.53
N THR A 641 -13.59 -1.65 24.99
CA THR A 641 -14.62 -0.97 24.18
C THR A 641 -14.03 -0.28 22.94
N GLN A 642 -12.83 0.28 23.06
CA GLN A 642 -12.10 0.86 21.93
C GLN A 642 -11.53 -0.25 21.02
N ARG A 643 -10.89 -1.28 21.59
CA ARG A 643 -10.33 -2.41 20.83
C ARG A 643 -11.39 -3.09 19.99
N ARG A 644 -12.48 -3.52 20.63
CA ARG A 644 -13.55 -4.30 20.00
C ARG A 644 -14.16 -3.55 18.82
N ALA A 645 -14.39 -2.25 18.98
CA ALA A 645 -14.91 -1.40 17.91
C ALA A 645 -13.93 -1.26 16.74
N LEU A 646 -12.66 -0.91 17.01
CA LEU A 646 -11.68 -0.64 15.96
C LEU A 646 -11.18 -1.90 15.24
N PHE A 647 -10.96 -3.00 15.96
CA PHE A 647 -10.65 -4.27 15.32
C PHE A 647 -11.85 -4.86 14.58
N GLY A 648 -13.09 -4.64 15.06
CA GLY A 648 -14.30 -4.96 14.31
C GLY A 648 -14.42 -4.19 12.99
N CYS A 649 -14.03 -2.90 12.99
CA CYS A 649 -13.91 -2.10 11.77
C CYS A 649 -12.83 -2.67 10.84
N LEU A 650 -11.67 -3.03 11.36
CA LEU A 650 -10.58 -3.62 10.57
C LEU A 650 -10.96 -4.98 9.98
N ALA A 651 -11.65 -5.82 10.73
CA ALA A 651 -12.17 -7.12 10.28
C ALA A 651 -13.17 -6.95 9.13
N THR A 652 -14.11 -6.00 9.27
CA THR A 652 -15.05 -5.64 8.19
C THR A 652 -14.31 -5.15 6.96
N ALA A 653 -13.35 -4.24 7.13
CA ALA A 653 -12.54 -3.71 6.04
C ALA A 653 -11.75 -4.82 5.32
N TYR A 654 -11.16 -5.75 6.07
CA TYR A 654 -10.43 -6.91 5.54
C TYR A 654 -11.34 -7.82 4.69
N VAL A 655 -12.49 -8.24 5.23
CA VAL A 655 -13.43 -9.13 4.52
C VAL A 655 -13.96 -8.47 3.25
N MET A 656 -14.37 -7.20 3.33
CA MET A 656 -14.82 -6.43 2.17
C MET A 656 -13.70 -6.23 1.14
N LYS A 657 -12.46 -6.07 1.58
CA LYS A 657 -11.30 -5.98 0.68
C LYS A 657 -11.05 -7.30 -0.06
N CYS A 658 -11.14 -8.44 0.61
CA CYS A 658 -11.05 -9.74 -0.04
C CYS A 658 -12.13 -9.92 -1.11
N PHE A 659 -13.39 -9.54 -0.80
CA PHE A 659 -14.48 -9.62 -1.77
C PHE A 659 -14.28 -8.68 -2.97
N ALA A 660 -13.84 -7.45 -2.73
CA ALA A 660 -13.48 -6.50 -3.77
C ALA A 660 -12.30 -6.99 -4.62
N ASN A 661 -11.31 -7.67 -4.02
CA ASN A 661 -10.15 -8.21 -4.74
C ASN A 661 -10.53 -9.38 -5.66
N ASP A 662 -11.38 -10.31 -5.22
CA ASP A 662 -11.92 -11.35 -6.10
C ASP A 662 -12.77 -10.74 -7.23
N SER A 663 -13.55 -9.71 -6.93
CA SER A 663 -14.35 -8.97 -7.93
C SER A 663 -13.49 -8.24 -8.97
N ALA A 664 -12.41 -7.58 -8.51
CA ALA A 664 -11.44 -6.94 -9.39
C ALA A 664 -10.72 -7.96 -10.28
N ARG A 665 -10.39 -9.15 -9.74
CA ARG A 665 -9.80 -10.25 -10.52
C ARG A 665 -10.75 -10.71 -11.63
N LEU A 666 -12.03 -10.94 -11.29
CA LEU A 666 -13.06 -11.29 -12.28
C LEU A 666 -13.19 -10.25 -13.40
N TRP A 667 -13.14 -8.95 -13.05
CA TRP A 667 -13.22 -7.88 -14.04
C TRP A 667 -11.97 -7.79 -14.93
N ILE A 668 -10.77 -7.96 -14.36
CA ILE A 668 -9.49 -8.00 -15.09
C ILE A 668 -9.49 -9.14 -16.11
N GLU A 669 -9.82 -10.36 -15.67
CA GLU A 669 -9.88 -11.57 -16.51
C GLU A 669 -10.95 -11.43 -17.61
N GLY A 670 -12.12 -10.85 -17.28
CA GLY A 670 -13.20 -10.61 -18.24
C GLY A 670 -12.87 -9.55 -19.29
N THR A 671 -11.97 -8.61 -18.98
CA THR A 671 -11.49 -7.59 -19.94
C THR A 671 -10.46 -8.19 -20.89
N ALA A 672 -9.57 -9.05 -20.40
CA ALA A 672 -8.53 -9.70 -21.21
C ALA A 672 -9.08 -10.70 -22.24
N THR A 673 -10.22 -11.34 -21.95
CA THR A 673 -10.77 -12.42 -22.78
C THR A 673 -11.75 -11.94 -23.87
N GLN A 674 -12.11 -10.64 -23.92
CA GLN A 674 -13.26 -10.12 -24.67
C GLN A 674 -14.59 -10.86 -24.41
N ALA A 675 -14.63 -11.81 -23.47
CA ALA A 675 -15.74 -12.72 -23.22
C ALA A 675 -16.94 -12.06 -22.52
N SER A 676 -16.91 -10.75 -22.35
CA SER A 676 -17.95 -9.98 -21.64
C SER A 676 -19.33 -9.95 -22.31
N LEU A 677 -19.49 -10.66 -23.42
CA LEU A 677 -20.77 -10.86 -24.10
C LEU A 677 -21.40 -12.25 -23.87
N GLN A 678 -20.68 -13.23 -23.31
CA GLN A 678 -21.14 -14.64 -23.35
C GLN A 678 -21.50 -15.29 -22.01
N THR A 679 -21.26 -14.68 -20.85
CA THR A 679 -21.53 -15.35 -19.56
C THR A 679 -22.12 -14.44 -18.49
N THR A 680 -23.41 -14.11 -18.63
CA THR A 680 -24.27 -13.72 -17.50
C THR A 680 -25.68 -14.28 -17.68
N GLY A 681 -26.25 -14.78 -16.58
CA GLY A 681 -27.39 -15.71 -16.56
C GLY A 681 -28.63 -15.29 -17.34
N THR A 682 -29.27 -16.27 -17.98
CA THR A 682 -30.62 -16.27 -18.59
C THR A 682 -30.97 -15.21 -19.65
N GLY A 683 -30.18 -14.15 -19.84
CA GLY A 683 -30.31 -13.21 -20.97
C GLY A 683 -31.50 -12.25 -20.93
N ASP A 684 -32.35 -12.28 -19.89
CA ASP A 684 -33.52 -11.41 -19.77
C ASP A 684 -33.44 -10.54 -18.50
N VAL A 685 -33.83 -9.27 -18.60
CA VAL A 685 -33.93 -8.32 -17.46
C VAL A 685 -34.97 -8.85 -16.47
N THR A 686 -34.66 -8.92 -15.18
CA THR A 686 -35.65 -9.37 -14.19
C THR A 686 -36.46 -8.20 -13.61
N TRP A 687 -35.85 -7.33 -12.81
CA TRP A 687 -36.44 -6.07 -12.34
C TRP A 687 -35.54 -4.89 -12.68
N THR A 688 -34.24 -5.14 -12.69
CA THR A 688 -33.21 -4.19 -13.12
C THR A 688 -32.21 -4.90 -14.01
N PRO A 689 -31.41 -4.18 -14.81
CA PRO A 689 -30.44 -4.83 -15.71
C PRO A 689 -29.18 -5.32 -14.96
N TRP A 690 -29.04 -5.04 -13.66
CA TRP A 690 -27.76 -5.14 -12.95
C TRP A 690 -27.25 -6.58 -12.78
N ALA A 691 -28.09 -7.50 -12.28
CA ALA A 691 -27.68 -8.90 -12.13
C ALA A 691 -27.40 -9.56 -13.48
N ALA A 692 -28.08 -9.11 -14.54
CA ALA A 692 -27.83 -9.55 -15.91
C ALA A 692 -26.52 -9.01 -16.51
N ILE A 693 -25.97 -7.90 -16.02
CA ILE A 693 -24.67 -7.37 -16.48
C ILE A 693 -23.51 -8.04 -15.73
N SER A 694 -23.57 -8.10 -14.40
CA SER A 694 -22.65 -8.86 -13.55
C SER A 694 -23.14 -8.86 -12.10
N GLN A 695 -23.73 -9.98 -11.67
CA GLN A 695 -24.26 -10.13 -10.33
C GLN A 695 -23.19 -9.92 -9.24
N THR A 696 -22.03 -10.57 -9.35
CA THR A 696 -20.96 -10.47 -8.34
C THR A 696 -20.45 -9.05 -8.18
N LEU A 697 -20.13 -8.36 -9.28
CA LEU A 697 -19.63 -6.98 -9.23
C LEU A 697 -20.66 -6.03 -8.60
N ALA A 698 -21.94 -6.15 -9.02
CA ALA A 698 -23.02 -5.33 -8.47
C ALA A 698 -23.19 -5.57 -6.96
N LEU A 699 -23.16 -6.83 -6.51
CA LEU A 699 -23.26 -7.20 -5.10
C LEU A 699 -22.07 -6.68 -4.27
N THR A 700 -20.85 -6.72 -4.81
CA THR A 700 -19.67 -6.15 -4.15
C THR A 700 -19.86 -4.68 -3.85
N LYS A 701 -20.34 -3.89 -4.83
CA LYS A 701 -20.66 -2.48 -4.60
C LYS A 701 -21.79 -2.33 -3.58
N ALA A 702 -22.86 -3.11 -3.71
CA ALA A 702 -24.03 -3.03 -2.84
C ALA A 702 -23.73 -3.37 -1.37
N LEU A 703 -22.74 -4.23 -1.13
CA LEU A 703 -22.29 -4.62 0.20
C LEU A 703 -21.21 -3.66 0.76
N CYS A 704 -20.24 -3.27 -0.06
CA CYS A 704 -19.15 -2.39 0.36
C CYS A 704 -19.61 -0.98 0.72
N ALA A 705 -20.63 -0.43 0.05
CA ALA A 705 -21.11 0.94 0.33
C ALA A 705 -21.64 1.13 1.76
N PRO A 706 -22.65 0.36 2.24
CA PRO A 706 -23.12 0.48 3.62
C PRO A 706 -22.03 0.08 4.65
N ALA A 707 -21.18 -0.89 4.32
CA ALA A 707 -20.05 -1.27 5.19
C ALA A 707 -19.05 -0.12 5.35
N ALA A 708 -18.71 0.57 4.25
CA ALA A 708 -17.79 1.71 4.27
C ALA A 708 -18.35 2.88 5.07
N GLU A 709 -19.64 3.17 4.93
CA GLU A 709 -20.31 4.19 5.73
C GLU A 709 -20.25 3.86 7.23
N ALA A 710 -20.58 2.62 7.60
CA ALA A 710 -20.56 2.18 8.99
C ALA A 710 -19.15 2.22 9.59
N VAL A 711 -18.15 1.73 8.86
CA VAL A 711 -16.74 1.74 9.29
C VAL A 711 -16.22 3.17 9.44
N ALA A 712 -16.46 4.04 8.46
CA ALA A 712 -16.04 5.44 8.52
C ALA A 712 -16.69 6.16 9.71
N THR A 713 -18.00 5.95 9.92
CA THR A 713 -18.76 6.54 11.04
C THR A 713 -18.21 6.06 12.39
N GLU A 714 -18.02 4.76 12.57
CA GLU A 714 -17.53 4.20 13.83
C GLU A 714 -16.11 4.71 14.12
N CYS A 715 -15.20 4.65 13.14
CA CYS A 715 -13.84 5.17 13.27
C CYS A 715 -13.83 6.67 13.62
N ARG A 716 -14.71 7.46 13.00
CA ARG A 716 -14.89 8.89 13.29
C ARG A 716 -15.25 9.12 14.76
N LEU A 717 -16.23 8.40 15.27
CA LEU A 717 -16.70 8.51 16.65
C LEU A 717 -15.60 8.10 17.65
N ARG A 718 -14.86 7.04 17.34
CA ARG A 718 -13.75 6.53 18.17
C ARG A 718 -12.53 7.45 18.22
N CYS A 719 -12.42 8.43 17.32
CA CYS A 719 -11.36 9.44 17.33
C CYS A 719 -11.72 10.71 18.10
N GLY A 720 -12.98 10.89 18.52
CA GLY A 720 -13.47 12.11 19.16
C GLY A 720 -13.35 13.33 18.24
N VAL A 721 -12.92 14.47 18.78
CA VAL A 721 -12.75 15.72 18.00
C VAL A 721 -11.87 15.51 16.76
N ALA A 722 -10.80 14.73 16.88
CA ALA A 722 -9.92 14.44 15.74
C ALA A 722 -10.67 13.81 14.55
N GLY A 723 -11.66 12.95 14.84
CA GLY A 723 -12.51 12.35 13.82
C GLY A 723 -13.46 13.34 13.16
N ALA A 724 -13.91 14.36 13.90
CA ALA A 724 -14.83 15.39 13.38
C ALA A 724 -14.17 16.38 12.41
N LEU A 725 -12.83 16.40 12.31
CA LEU A 725 -12.10 17.29 11.42
C LEU A 725 -11.94 16.66 10.04
N ASN A 726 -12.41 17.33 8.99
CA ASN A 726 -12.22 16.87 7.59
C ASN A 726 -10.73 16.71 7.20
N LEU A 727 -9.83 17.38 7.92
CA LEU A 727 -8.37 17.16 7.82
C LEU A 727 -7.94 15.70 8.09
N ASN A 728 -8.82 14.85 8.62
CA ASN A 728 -8.59 13.43 8.87
C ASN A 728 -9.50 12.50 8.06
N ARG A 729 -10.19 13.02 7.04
CA ARG A 729 -10.90 12.28 5.98
C ARG A 729 -12.12 11.44 6.34
N PHE A 730 -12.35 11.10 7.60
CA PHE A 730 -13.48 10.23 7.96
C PHE A 730 -14.82 10.70 7.41
N ALA A 731 -15.12 12.01 7.52
CA ALA A 731 -16.36 12.58 6.99
C ALA A 731 -16.42 12.57 5.45
N ASP A 732 -15.29 12.77 4.78
CA ASP A 732 -15.20 12.72 3.31
C ASP A 732 -15.47 11.28 2.82
N TYR A 733 -14.87 10.28 3.47
CA TYR A 733 -15.06 8.87 3.16
C TYR A 733 -16.49 8.39 3.48
N GLU A 734 -17.06 8.83 4.61
CA GLU A 734 -18.46 8.59 4.98
C GLU A 734 -19.40 9.14 3.91
N GLY A 735 -19.15 10.37 3.43
CA GLY A 735 -19.94 11.00 2.39
C GLY A 735 -19.85 10.30 1.03
N MET A 736 -18.66 9.84 0.65
CA MET A 736 -18.45 9.02 -0.55
C MET A 736 -19.28 7.73 -0.50
N ALA A 737 -19.24 7.01 0.62
CA ALA A 737 -19.96 5.77 0.80
C ALA A 737 -21.48 5.97 0.68
N LYS A 738 -22.01 7.06 1.25
CA LYS A 738 -23.43 7.45 1.15
C LYS A 738 -23.89 7.63 -0.29
N ILE A 739 -23.10 8.30 -1.14
CA ILE A 739 -23.46 8.49 -2.54
C ILE A 739 -23.59 7.17 -3.28
N TYR A 740 -22.67 6.24 -3.03
CA TYR A 740 -22.71 4.92 -3.66
C TYR A 740 -23.74 3.97 -3.05
N GLN A 741 -24.62 4.44 -2.16
CA GLN A 741 -25.86 3.70 -1.89
C GLN A 741 -26.82 3.74 -3.09
N ASP A 742 -26.83 4.85 -3.83
CA ASP A 742 -27.74 5.08 -4.97
C ASP A 742 -27.02 5.16 -6.32
N ALA A 743 -25.82 5.76 -6.36
CA ALA A 743 -25.04 5.90 -7.58
C ALA A 743 -24.51 4.54 -8.07
N GLY A 744 -24.46 4.31 -9.38
CA GLY A 744 -24.04 3.02 -9.95
C GLY A 744 -25.05 1.89 -9.74
N GLY A 745 -26.33 2.23 -9.55
CA GLY A 745 -27.43 1.31 -9.29
C GLY A 745 -27.77 1.25 -7.80
N ASN A 746 -29.03 1.48 -7.44
CA ASN A 746 -29.46 1.48 -6.04
C ASN A 746 -29.22 0.10 -5.39
N ASN A 747 -28.58 0.09 -4.21
CA ASN A 747 -28.16 -1.13 -3.54
C ASN A 747 -29.33 -2.06 -3.22
N ARG A 748 -30.47 -1.51 -2.78
CA ARG A 748 -31.66 -2.30 -2.46
C ARG A 748 -32.19 -3.03 -3.71
N MET A 749 -32.22 -2.33 -4.85
CA MET A 749 -32.62 -2.94 -6.11
C MET A 749 -31.66 -4.05 -6.56
N ILE A 750 -30.35 -3.85 -6.40
CA ILE A 750 -29.34 -4.88 -6.70
C ILE A 750 -29.59 -6.14 -5.84
N LEU A 751 -29.82 -5.99 -4.54
CA LEU A 751 -30.08 -7.12 -3.64
C LEU A 751 -31.37 -7.87 -4.00
N LEU A 752 -32.43 -7.12 -4.33
CA LEU A 752 -33.71 -7.68 -4.79
C LEU A 752 -33.54 -8.49 -6.08
N ASP A 753 -32.88 -7.91 -7.08
CA ASP A 753 -32.61 -8.51 -8.38
C ASP A 753 -31.76 -9.77 -8.25
N ALA A 754 -30.71 -9.73 -7.40
CA ALA A 754 -29.87 -10.89 -7.14
C ALA A 754 -30.63 -12.06 -6.49
N ALA A 755 -31.45 -11.79 -5.47
CA ALA A 755 -32.26 -12.83 -4.83
C ALA A 755 -33.29 -13.43 -5.80
N LYS A 756 -33.93 -12.61 -6.64
CA LYS A 756 -34.86 -13.07 -7.67
C LYS A 756 -34.18 -14.02 -8.66
N VAL A 757 -32.97 -13.70 -9.11
CA VAL A 757 -32.17 -14.58 -9.98
C VAL A 757 -31.89 -15.92 -9.31
N LEU A 758 -31.54 -15.93 -8.01
CA LEU A 758 -31.23 -17.16 -7.28
C LEU A 758 -32.46 -18.08 -7.11
N ILE A 759 -33.64 -17.51 -6.85
CA ILE A 759 -34.89 -18.28 -6.74
C ILE A 759 -35.30 -18.91 -8.06
N GLY A 760 -34.90 -18.32 -9.19
CA GLY A 760 -35.10 -18.88 -10.52
C GLY A 760 -34.25 -20.13 -10.81
N GLN A 761 -33.35 -20.53 -9.90
CA GLN A 761 -32.44 -21.66 -10.04
C GLN A 761 -32.76 -22.76 -9.02
N PRO A 762 -32.38 -24.03 -9.27
CA PRO A 762 -32.53 -25.10 -8.29
C PRO A 762 -31.76 -24.79 -6.99
N LEU A 763 -32.48 -24.68 -5.87
CA LEU A 763 -31.91 -24.44 -4.54
C LEU A 763 -31.45 -25.76 -3.92
N THR A 764 -30.19 -25.83 -3.48
CA THR A 764 -29.60 -27.01 -2.82
C THR A 764 -29.49 -26.77 -1.33
N GLU A 765 -29.99 -27.69 -0.51
CA GLU A 765 -29.88 -27.61 0.95
C GLU A 765 -28.41 -27.77 1.38
N PRO A 766 -27.86 -26.84 2.18
CA PRO A 766 -26.48 -26.94 2.66
C PRO A 766 -26.35 -27.98 3.77
N ALA A 767 -25.11 -28.41 4.05
CA ALA A 767 -24.83 -29.21 5.24
C ALA A 767 -25.28 -28.48 6.52
N HIS A 768 -25.88 -29.24 7.44
CA HIS A 768 -26.35 -28.68 8.71
C HIS A 768 -25.16 -28.23 9.58
N PRO A 769 -25.29 -27.09 10.29
CA PRO A 769 -24.29 -26.68 11.27
C PRO A 769 -24.14 -27.72 12.37
N ASP A 770 -22.91 -28.17 12.64
CA ASP A 770 -22.65 -29.12 13.70
C ASP A 770 -22.89 -28.46 15.08
N PRO A 771 -23.87 -28.94 15.88
CA PRO A 771 -24.17 -28.40 17.20
C PRO A 771 -23.08 -28.68 18.23
N HIS A 772 -22.03 -29.44 17.90
CA HIS A 772 -20.87 -29.74 18.73
C HIS A 772 -19.59 -29.04 18.29
N ALA A 773 -19.53 -28.44 17.09
CA ALA A 773 -18.36 -27.71 16.60
C ALA A 773 -18.08 -26.44 17.43
N ASN A 774 -16.80 -26.03 17.50
CA ASN A 774 -16.41 -24.81 18.21
C ASN A 774 -16.92 -23.55 17.49
N LEU A 775 -17.04 -22.43 18.20
CA LEU A 775 -17.53 -21.17 17.62
C LEU A 775 -16.54 -20.53 16.62
N ASP A 776 -15.25 -20.84 16.77
CA ASP A 776 -14.18 -20.44 15.87
C ASP A 776 -13.88 -21.49 14.78
N ASP A 777 -14.70 -22.53 14.68
CA ASP A 777 -14.65 -23.46 13.55
C ASP A 777 -15.17 -22.78 12.29
N VAL A 778 -14.32 -22.75 11.26
CA VAL A 778 -14.62 -22.17 9.94
C VAL A 778 -15.85 -22.83 9.32
N ASP A 779 -15.97 -24.15 9.41
CA ASP A 779 -17.08 -24.90 8.81
C ASP A 779 -18.39 -24.63 9.55
N TYR A 780 -18.33 -24.42 10.87
CA TYR A 780 -19.49 -24.01 11.66
C TYR A 780 -19.99 -22.62 11.24
N GLY A 781 -19.11 -21.63 11.17
CA GLY A 781 -19.49 -20.27 10.76
C GLY A 781 -20.09 -20.22 9.36
N LEU A 782 -19.47 -20.91 8.40
CA LEU A 782 -19.91 -20.92 7.00
C LEU A 782 -21.22 -21.71 6.80
N SER A 783 -21.39 -22.83 7.50
CA SER A 783 -22.66 -23.58 7.46
C SER A 783 -23.82 -22.76 8.02
N MET A 784 -23.62 -22.02 9.12
CA MET A 784 -24.64 -21.12 9.67
C MET A 784 -25.12 -20.07 8.67
N VAL A 785 -24.18 -19.41 7.96
CA VAL A 785 -24.50 -18.40 6.94
C VAL A 785 -25.25 -19.04 5.75
N ARG A 786 -24.77 -20.19 5.26
CA ARG A 786 -25.41 -20.94 4.17
C ARG A 786 -26.83 -21.40 4.54
N THR A 787 -27.04 -21.87 5.77
CA THR A 787 -28.36 -22.27 6.25
C THR A 787 -29.33 -21.08 6.29
N LEU A 788 -28.89 -19.91 6.78
CA LEU A 788 -29.71 -18.69 6.77
C LEU A 788 -30.10 -18.28 5.34
N GLU A 789 -29.14 -18.26 4.41
CA GLU A 789 -29.38 -17.95 3.00
C GLU A 789 -30.43 -18.90 2.40
N TYR A 790 -30.21 -20.21 2.55
CA TYR A 790 -31.08 -21.25 2.00
C TYR A 790 -32.51 -21.13 2.53
N ARG A 791 -32.68 -20.97 3.85
CA ARG A 791 -34.01 -20.84 4.48
C ARG A 791 -34.77 -19.62 3.97
N LEU A 792 -34.10 -18.47 3.82
CA LEU A 792 -34.72 -17.26 3.28
C LEU A 792 -35.10 -17.44 1.79
N LEU A 793 -34.22 -18.00 0.96
CA LEU A 793 -34.50 -18.24 -0.45
C LEU A 793 -35.65 -19.23 -0.64
N MET A 794 -35.68 -20.31 0.16
CA MET A 794 -36.77 -21.30 0.14
C MET A 794 -38.10 -20.69 0.58
N GLU A 795 -38.11 -19.84 1.60
CA GLU A 795 -39.33 -19.12 2.03
C GLU A 795 -39.90 -18.29 0.87
N VAL A 796 -39.05 -17.53 0.17
CA VAL A 796 -39.48 -16.71 -0.96
C VAL A 796 -39.92 -17.60 -2.14
N ALA A 797 -39.19 -18.67 -2.45
CA ALA A 797 -39.54 -19.58 -3.54
C ALA A 797 -40.92 -20.22 -3.34
N HIS A 798 -41.21 -20.71 -2.13
CA HIS A 798 -42.52 -21.26 -1.79
C HIS A 798 -43.63 -20.21 -1.87
N HIS A 799 -43.38 -19.00 -1.36
CA HIS A 799 -44.33 -17.89 -1.44
C HIS A 799 -44.66 -17.55 -2.91
N VAL A 800 -43.65 -17.36 -3.74
CA VAL A 800 -43.81 -17.02 -5.17
C VAL A 800 -44.57 -18.12 -5.91
N ALA A 801 -44.23 -19.39 -5.67
CA ALA A 801 -44.93 -20.52 -6.28
C ALA A 801 -46.41 -20.58 -5.88
N ALA A 802 -46.72 -20.38 -4.59
CA ALA A 802 -48.10 -20.43 -4.08
C ALA A 802 -48.98 -19.30 -4.64
N HIS A 803 -48.46 -18.07 -4.70
CA HIS A 803 -49.22 -16.92 -5.20
C HIS A 803 -49.36 -16.92 -6.74
N ARG A 804 -48.33 -17.36 -7.48
CA ARG A 804 -48.45 -17.54 -8.94
C ARG A 804 -49.47 -18.61 -9.32
N ALA A 805 -49.59 -19.68 -8.52
CA ALA A 805 -50.62 -20.70 -8.72
C ALA A 805 -52.05 -20.14 -8.54
N GLN A 806 -52.21 -19.02 -7.83
CA GLN A 806 -53.49 -18.32 -7.66
C GLN A 806 -53.77 -17.31 -8.79
N GLY A 807 -52.87 -17.16 -9.76
CA GLY A 807 -53.02 -16.24 -10.88
C GLY A 807 -52.80 -14.76 -10.51
N GLU A 808 -52.18 -14.49 -9.36
CA GLU A 808 -51.85 -13.13 -8.94
C GLU A 808 -50.77 -12.48 -9.82
N ASP A 809 -50.82 -11.15 -9.94
CA ASP A 809 -49.83 -10.39 -10.67
C ASP A 809 -48.50 -10.23 -9.90
N ASP A 810 -47.45 -9.76 -10.59
CA ASP A 810 -46.12 -9.61 -9.98
C ASP A 810 -46.12 -8.64 -8.77
N MET A 811 -46.95 -7.60 -8.76
CA MET A 811 -46.99 -6.69 -7.60
C MET A 811 -47.58 -7.39 -6.38
N GLN A 812 -48.66 -8.15 -6.56
CA GLN A 812 -49.31 -8.94 -5.51
C GLN A 812 -48.37 -10.03 -4.97
N VAL A 813 -47.72 -10.77 -5.88
CA VAL A 813 -46.79 -11.86 -5.54
C VAL A 813 -45.62 -11.33 -4.70
N TRP A 814 -44.96 -10.25 -5.13
CA TRP A 814 -43.67 -9.86 -4.58
C TRP A 814 -43.75 -8.86 -3.42
N ASN A 815 -44.72 -7.93 -3.43
CA ASN A 815 -44.73 -6.77 -2.52
C ASN A 815 -44.72 -7.18 -1.04
N SER A 816 -45.44 -8.24 -0.67
CA SER A 816 -45.51 -8.74 0.71
C SER A 816 -44.20 -9.38 1.21
N LYS A 817 -43.28 -9.75 0.30
CA LYS A 817 -42.01 -10.41 0.62
C LYS A 817 -40.76 -9.60 0.28
N LEU A 818 -40.86 -8.39 -0.28
CA LEU A 818 -39.69 -7.59 -0.68
C LEU A 818 -38.64 -7.42 0.43
N MET A 819 -39.05 -7.34 1.70
CA MET A 819 -38.12 -7.28 2.82
C MET A 819 -37.30 -8.56 3.00
N VAL A 820 -37.94 -9.72 2.85
CA VAL A 820 -37.29 -11.05 2.92
C VAL A 820 -36.39 -11.27 1.71
N VAL A 821 -36.87 -10.90 0.50
CA VAL A 821 -36.10 -11.00 -0.75
C VAL A 821 -34.79 -10.21 -0.64
N ALA A 822 -34.86 -8.95 -0.20
CA ALA A 822 -33.65 -8.14 -0.07
C ALA A 822 -32.71 -8.66 1.02
N ARG A 823 -33.25 -9.19 2.13
CA ARG A 823 -32.44 -9.85 3.16
C ARG A 823 -31.76 -11.11 2.61
N ALA A 824 -32.43 -11.90 1.79
CA ALA A 824 -31.83 -13.07 1.13
C ALA A 824 -30.68 -12.65 0.21
N GLY A 825 -30.86 -11.59 -0.58
CA GLY A 825 -29.80 -11.02 -1.42
C GLY A 825 -28.61 -10.49 -0.62
N GLU A 826 -28.87 -9.85 0.54
CA GLU A 826 -27.82 -9.39 1.45
C GLU A 826 -27.04 -10.56 2.06
N VAL A 827 -27.74 -11.59 2.55
CA VAL A 827 -27.10 -12.79 3.11
C VAL A 827 -26.28 -13.52 2.05
N HIS A 828 -26.75 -13.58 0.80
CA HIS A 828 -25.97 -14.11 -0.32
C HIS A 828 -24.66 -13.32 -0.53
N ALA A 829 -24.73 -11.98 -0.59
CA ALA A 829 -23.55 -11.14 -0.72
C ALA A 829 -22.58 -11.32 0.46
N GLN A 830 -23.10 -11.41 1.68
CA GLN A 830 -22.33 -11.65 2.90
C GLN A 830 -21.61 -13.00 2.85
N ARG A 831 -22.29 -14.06 2.40
CA ARG A 831 -21.65 -15.37 2.21
C ARG A 831 -20.49 -15.30 1.22
N LEU A 832 -20.69 -14.65 0.07
CA LEU A 832 -19.63 -14.49 -0.93
C LEU A 832 -18.42 -13.74 -0.35
N ALA A 833 -18.65 -12.69 0.44
CA ALA A 833 -17.57 -11.95 1.08
C ALA A 833 -16.80 -12.80 2.11
N ILE A 834 -17.51 -13.60 2.93
CA ILE A 834 -16.92 -14.55 3.88
C ILE A 834 -16.08 -15.61 3.13
N GLU A 835 -16.62 -16.19 2.06
CA GLU A 835 -15.91 -17.18 1.25
C GLU A 835 -14.65 -16.60 0.58
N SER A 836 -14.71 -15.36 0.09
CA SER A 836 -13.54 -14.64 -0.45
C SER A 836 -12.46 -14.42 0.61
N ALA A 837 -12.84 -14.04 1.83
CA ALA A 837 -11.88 -13.86 2.93
C ALA A 837 -11.25 -15.19 3.37
N LEU A 838 -12.04 -16.26 3.46
CA LEU A 838 -11.54 -17.60 3.76
C LEU A 838 -10.54 -18.09 2.69
N LYS A 839 -10.88 -17.92 1.41
CA LYS A 839 -9.99 -18.25 0.29
C LYS A 839 -8.67 -17.47 0.37
N ALA A 840 -8.73 -16.19 0.71
CA ALA A 840 -7.55 -15.35 0.89
C ALA A 840 -6.67 -15.86 2.05
N GLY A 841 -7.24 -16.13 3.22
CA GLY A 841 -6.50 -16.68 4.37
C GLY A 841 -5.90 -18.07 4.11
N ASN A 842 -6.62 -18.94 3.39
CA ASN A 842 -6.15 -20.28 3.03
C ASN A 842 -4.98 -20.27 2.04
N SER A 843 -4.82 -19.19 1.26
CA SER A 843 -3.68 -19.02 0.35
C SER A 843 -2.37 -18.71 1.05
N LEU A 844 -2.41 -18.32 2.33
CA LEU A 844 -1.22 -17.98 3.11
C LEU A 844 -0.55 -19.23 3.69
N PRO A 845 0.80 -19.27 3.72
CA PRO A 845 1.53 -20.30 4.44
C PRO A 845 1.26 -20.20 5.96
N PRO A 846 1.45 -21.30 6.72
CA PRO A 846 1.38 -21.24 8.18
C PRO A 846 2.35 -20.19 8.75
N GLY A 847 1.87 -19.37 9.68
CA GLY A 847 2.66 -18.30 10.32
C GLY A 847 1.81 -17.11 10.76
N LEU A 848 2.46 -16.10 11.33
CA LEU A 848 1.78 -14.95 11.94
C LEU A 848 0.84 -14.21 10.97
N ALA A 849 1.20 -14.09 9.70
CA ALA A 849 0.32 -13.48 8.69
C ALA A 849 -1.04 -14.20 8.61
N LYS A 850 -1.01 -15.54 8.60
CA LYS A 850 -2.20 -16.39 8.56
C LYS A 850 -3.00 -16.25 9.85
N ASP A 851 -2.33 -16.29 11.01
CA ASP A 851 -2.98 -16.17 12.31
C ASP A 851 -3.70 -14.83 12.47
N LEU A 852 -3.08 -13.73 12.02
CA LEU A 852 -3.66 -12.39 12.06
C LEU A 852 -4.92 -12.27 11.17
N VAL A 853 -4.87 -12.78 9.93
CA VAL A 853 -6.05 -12.71 9.05
C VAL A 853 -7.14 -13.68 9.45
N SER A 854 -6.80 -14.85 10.02
CA SER A 854 -7.76 -15.75 10.64
C SER A 854 -8.45 -15.09 11.81
N ALA A 855 -7.73 -14.36 12.67
CA ALA A 855 -8.35 -13.62 13.76
C ALA A 855 -9.28 -12.49 13.27
N LEU A 856 -8.96 -11.80 12.17
CA LEU A 856 -9.85 -10.82 11.54
C LEU A 856 -11.09 -11.48 10.93
N TYR A 857 -10.92 -12.62 10.26
CA TYR A 857 -12.00 -13.43 9.71
C TYR A 857 -12.96 -13.90 10.83
N ASP A 858 -12.42 -14.49 11.90
CA ASP A 858 -13.20 -14.96 13.04
C ASP A 858 -13.98 -13.81 13.68
N LEU A 859 -13.33 -12.66 13.86
CA LEU A 859 -13.99 -11.48 14.44
C LEU A 859 -15.17 -11.01 13.60
N TYR A 860 -15.07 -11.07 12.27
CA TYR A 860 -16.16 -10.75 11.35
C TYR A 860 -17.30 -11.76 11.44
N VAL A 861 -16.99 -13.06 11.38
CA VAL A 861 -17.98 -14.14 11.38
C VAL A 861 -18.70 -14.21 12.73
N LEU A 862 -17.97 -14.13 13.85
CA LEU A 862 -18.57 -14.10 15.19
C LEU A 862 -19.49 -12.90 15.38
N ASP A 863 -19.11 -11.73 14.85
CA ASP A 863 -19.96 -10.52 14.88
C ASP A 863 -21.22 -10.68 14.01
N TYR A 864 -21.08 -11.33 12.85
CA TYR A 864 -22.21 -11.70 11.99
C TYR A 864 -23.18 -12.64 12.71
N LEU A 865 -22.66 -13.71 13.33
CA LEU A 865 -23.46 -14.64 14.12
C LEU A 865 -24.17 -13.94 15.28
N ASN A 866 -23.50 -13.00 15.95
CA ASN A 866 -24.09 -12.20 17.02
C ASN A 866 -25.24 -11.31 16.51
N LYS A 867 -25.05 -10.62 15.38
CA LYS A 867 -26.09 -9.78 14.74
C LYS A 867 -27.33 -10.57 14.32
N HIS A 868 -27.16 -11.85 13.97
CA HIS A 868 -28.24 -12.73 13.56
C HIS A 868 -28.67 -13.75 14.63
N ALA A 869 -28.17 -13.62 15.86
CA ALA A 869 -28.38 -14.61 16.93
C ALA A 869 -29.87 -14.87 17.22
N ALA A 870 -30.71 -13.84 17.17
CA ALA A 870 -32.16 -14.00 17.40
C ALA A 870 -32.81 -14.97 16.41
N TRP A 871 -32.39 -14.95 15.14
CA TRP A 871 -32.89 -15.87 14.12
C TRP A 871 -32.32 -17.28 14.32
N PHE A 872 -31.02 -17.40 14.61
CA PHE A 872 -30.41 -18.71 14.86
C PHE A 872 -30.97 -19.40 16.11
N LEU A 873 -31.30 -18.64 17.15
CA LEU A 873 -31.96 -19.12 18.37
C LEU A 873 -33.40 -19.57 18.08
N SER A 874 -34.17 -18.83 17.27
CA SER A 874 -35.55 -19.21 16.95
C SER A 874 -35.63 -20.47 16.10
N GLU A 875 -34.66 -20.67 15.21
CA GLU A 875 -34.58 -21.85 14.34
C GLU A 875 -33.86 -23.05 14.98
N GLY A 876 -33.32 -22.90 16.20
CA GLY A 876 -32.63 -23.97 16.92
C GLY A 876 -31.21 -24.29 16.46
N PHE A 877 -30.59 -23.45 15.61
CA PHE A 877 -29.20 -23.61 15.14
C PHE A 877 -28.16 -23.05 16.13
N MET A 878 -28.60 -22.27 17.12
CA MET A 878 -27.77 -21.76 18.21
C MET A 878 -28.52 -21.90 19.53
N ASP A 879 -27.82 -22.22 20.62
CA ASP A 879 -28.37 -22.25 21.97
C ASP A 879 -27.94 -21.01 22.80
N GLY A 880 -28.59 -20.81 23.95
CA GLY A 880 -28.27 -19.68 24.83
C GLY A 880 -26.86 -19.74 25.43
N LYS A 881 -26.22 -20.91 25.50
CA LYS A 881 -24.85 -21.07 26.03
C LYS A 881 -23.84 -20.56 25.00
N ARG A 882 -23.97 -20.97 23.75
CA ARG A 882 -23.18 -20.51 22.60
C ARG A 882 -23.32 -19.02 22.38
N TYR A 883 -24.56 -18.49 22.41
CA TYR A 883 -24.80 -17.05 22.30
C TYR A 883 -24.01 -16.25 23.36
N ARG A 884 -24.06 -16.67 24.63
CA ARG A 884 -23.30 -16.01 25.71
C ARG A 884 -21.77 -16.16 25.54
N ALA A 885 -21.32 -17.23 24.90
CA ALA A 885 -19.89 -17.47 24.66
C ALA A 885 -19.32 -16.62 23.51
N LEU A 886 -20.14 -16.10 22.59
CA LEU A 886 -19.69 -15.24 21.49
C LEU A 886 -18.88 -14.05 21.99
N GLU A 887 -19.34 -13.38 23.06
CA GLU A 887 -18.69 -12.18 23.61
C GLU A 887 -17.25 -12.47 24.07
N GLU A 888 -17.01 -13.63 24.70
CA GLU A 888 -15.68 -14.02 25.15
C GLU A 888 -14.74 -14.32 23.97
N HIS A 889 -15.22 -15.01 22.94
CA HIS A 889 -14.41 -15.30 21.73
C HIS A 889 -14.05 -14.00 20.98
N LEU A 890 -15.02 -13.08 20.88
CA LEU A 890 -14.80 -11.76 20.30
C LEU A 890 -13.74 -10.95 21.05
N ASN A 891 -13.73 -11.03 22.38
CA ASN A 891 -12.71 -10.40 23.22
C ASN A 891 -11.33 -11.04 23.00
N GLN A 892 -11.25 -12.38 22.96
CA GLN A 892 -9.99 -13.09 22.74
C GLN A 892 -9.33 -12.73 21.40
N ARG A 893 -10.10 -12.69 20.31
CA ARG A 893 -9.58 -12.30 18.99
C ARG A 893 -9.14 -10.84 18.97
N SER A 894 -9.89 -9.95 19.60
CA SER A 894 -9.51 -8.52 19.71
C SER A 894 -8.26 -8.31 20.57
N ASP A 895 -8.11 -9.08 21.65
CA ASP A 895 -6.95 -9.03 22.54
C ASP A 895 -5.68 -9.55 21.84
N PHE A 896 -5.79 -10.61 21.02
CA PHE A 896 -4.70 -11.07 20.15
C PHE A 896 -4.31 -10.04 19.09
N LEU A 897 -5.27 -9.44 18.37
CA LEU A 897 -4.94 -8.42 17.37
C LEU A 897 -4.28 -7.18 17.99
N ALA A 898 -4.62 -6.84 19.24
CA ALA A 898 -4.01 -5.73 19.97
C ALA A 898 -2.51 -5.90 20.21
N THR A 899 -2.01 -7.13 20.38
CA THR A 899 -0.56 -7.38 20.56
C THR A 899 0.25 -7.14 19.28
N HIS A 900 -0.42 -7.04 18.12
CA HIS A 900 0.19 -6.83 16.81
C HIS A 900 -0.32 -5.57 16.10
N VAL A 901 -0.89 -4.61 16.83
CA VAL A 901 -1.54 -3.43 16.24
C VAL A 901 -0.63 -2.62 15.31
N THR A 902 0.66 -2.47 15.66
CA THR A 902 1.61 -1.71 14.83
C THR A 902 1.81 -2.38 13.48
N LEU A 903 2.00 -3.70 13.46
CA LEU A 903 2.15 -4.49 12.24
C LEU A 903 0.90 -4.39 11.36
N LEU A 904 -0.30 -4.49 11.95
CA LEU A 904 -1.58 -4.35 11.25
C LEU A 904 -1.78 -2.93 10.66
N ILE A 905 -1.42 -1.88 11.40
CA ILE A 905 -1.45 -0.50 10.90
C ILE A 905 -0.49 -0.34 9.71
N GLU A 906 0.71 -0.90 9.78
CA GLU A 906 1.72 -0.78 8.71
C GLU A 906 1.39 -1.62 7.47
N ALA A 907 0.75 -2.78 7.66
CA ALA A 907 0.36 -3.69 6.60
C ALA A 907 -0.85 -3.21 5.81
N PHE A 908 -1.87 -2.73 6.51
CA PHE A 908 -3.15 -2.35 5.90
C PHE A 908 -3.32 -0.85 5.74
N GLY A 909 -2.50 -0.05 6.41
CA GLY A 909 -2.59 1.40 6.41
C GLY A 909 -1.99 2.04 5.19
N GLN A 910 -2.51 3.21 4.85
CA GLN A 910 -2.10 3.99 3.69
C GLN A 910 -1.33 5.27 4.09
N GLY A 911 -1.06 5.42 5.41
CA GLY A 911 -0.21 6.46 5.97
C GLY A 911 -0.45 7.85 5.38
N ASP A 912 0.64 8.51 5.00
CA ASP A 912 0.63 9.87 4.45
C ASP A 912 -0.14 10.01 3.12
N ALA A 913 -0.42 8.91 2.40
CA ALA A 913 -1.21 8.96 1.17
C ALA A 913 -2.65 9.44 1.41
N THR A 914 -3.19 9.21 2.62
CA THR A 914 -4.49 9.74 3.06
C THR A 914 -4.51 11.27 3.18
N ARG A 915 -3.32 11.87 3.30
CA ARG A 915 -3.10 13.28 3.63
C ARG A 915 -3.74 13.70 4.96
N ALA A 916 -4.14 12.73 5.80
CA ALA A 916 -4.72 12.97 7.11
C ALA A 916 -3.65 13.48 8.10
N ALA A 917 -4.02 14.38 9.01
CA ALA A 917 -3.10 14.80 10.07
C ALA A 917 -2.73 13.64 11.01
N ILE A 918 -3.68 12.75 11.29
CA ILE A 918 -3.49 11.54 12.11
C ILE A 918 -2.42 10.58 11.55
N ALA A 919 -2.24 10.56 10.23
CA ALA A 919 -1.27 9.67 9.57
C ALA A 919 0.19 10.09 9.78
N SER A 920 0.45 11.36 10.13
CA SER A 920 1.81 11.90 10.25
C SER A 920 2.70 11.06 11.18
N ALA A 921 3.98 10.97 10.86
CA ALA A 921 4.99 10.37 11.73
C ALA A 921 5.28 11.23 12.98
N GLU A 922 4.98 12.53 12.94
CA GLU A 922 5.11 13.46 14.08
C GLU A 922 3.98 13.28 15.11
N THR A 923 4.02 14.03 16.22
CA THR A 923 2.89 14.02 17.16
C THR A 923 1.64 14.60 16.49
N TYR A 924 0.48 14.00 16.74
CA TYR A 924 -0.78 14.47 16.15
C TYR A 924 -1.06 15.97 16.39
N PRO A 925 -0.81 16.53 17.60
CA PRO A 925 -0.95 17.97 17.83
C PRO A 925 -0.11 18.84 16.88
N ASP A 926 1.16 18.48 16.66
CA ASP A 926 2.07 19.24 15.80
C ASP A 926 1.62 19.15 14.33
N ALA A 927 1.28 17.95 13.87
CA ALA A 927 0.78 17.70 12.52
C ALA A 927 -0.54 18.44 12.23
N LEU A 928 -1.43 18.51 13.23
CA LEU A 928 -2.67 19.29 13.12
C LEU A 928 -2.36 20.79 13.08
N ALA A 929 -1.52 21.29 13.98
CA ALA A 929 -1.16 22.71 14.04
C ALA A 929 -0.52 23.19 12.73
N ALA A 930 0.34 22.38 12.11
CA ALA A 930 1.00 22.68 10.84
C ALA A 930 0.03 22.78 9.65
N LYS A 931 -1.13 22.11 9.69
CA LYS A 931 -2.16 22.15 8.64
C LYS A 931 -3.13 23.33 8.77
N LEU A 932 -3.12 24.03 9.90
CA LEU A 932 -4.01 25.16 10.16
C LEU A 932 -3.34 26.49 9.81
N ARG A 933 -4.15 27.47 9.39
CA ARG A 933 -3.68 28.84 9.19
C ARG A 933 -3.78 29.60 10.50
N TRP A 934 -2.67 30.18 10.93
CA TRP A 934 -2.59 31.01 12.13
C TRP A 934 -2.60 32.48 11.75
N VAL A 935 -3.44 33.28 12.41
CA VAL A 935 -3.40 34.74 12.32
C VAL A 935 -2.67 35.23 13.58
N GLN A 936 -1.50 35.84 13.41
CA GLN A 936 -0.79 36.51 14.50
C GLN A 936 -1.27 37.96 14.56
N GLY A 937 -1.75 38.36 15.75
CA GLY A 937 -2.25 39.70 16.03
C GLY A 937 -1.16 40.65 16.50
#